data_AF-A0A944XS13-F1
#
_entry.id   AF-A0A944XS13-F1
#
_cell.length_a   1.000
_cell.length_b   1.000
_cell.length_c   1.000
_cell.angle_alpha   90.00
_cell.angle_beta   90.00
_cell.angle_gamma   90.00
#
_symmetry.space_group_name_H-M   'P 1'
#
loop_
_entity.id
_entity.type
_entity.pdbx_description
1 polymer ?
#
loop_
_entity_poly.entity_id
_entity_poly.type
_entity_poly.pdbx_seq_one_letter_code
_entity_poly.pdbx_strand_id
1 'polypeptide(L)'
;MKKIVNIFLLSLLVIPQALFAAEFNPNYIISDAEMQNYQSMTRSDIQAFLEEKGGYISDFRTEDWEGAYRKASDIIYRAARESEINPKYILVKLQKEQSLVTDTDPSQKQLDWASGYGVCDSCSMSDPDIQKHKGFGNQVDRSAGIMRWYYDNMNSEKWIKRANVTYTIDNTQVTPASNATGFLYSYTPHLHGNENFWKLWQSWFDQIYPDGTLVKAIGSSDVYLIQDGKKKKFENMTSLVTRYDPKMIVPVPASELSRYEEGSNISLPNYSIVKVGSKYYLLDYNYKRPFANYDVVKRLGYHPDEIIEVTSSDLTGYTDGLMIETDTNSPLGSVVRIPQTKELFYIQGSAYYPILDEVIAQANFSHLLIETANFVEFEDLTLGDPILLKDGILFGVKGRNKIYVAEKGKKRHIASEDVFEGLGYSWENIVWINQFAGMAHDTGSPMSVKPSSYTPDTTPDSSTPVETTEPIDNSEEDEVIDPVEYLVRTPAAQLSYVGPQFNTEMEAYLVANYDTQEILAGKNIDFKRPMASLTKVMTGYQLMMDGIGFNKSTTYNSSIHRSSYHMYRIAEGERVRNGDLMYAMLTSSLNTPSRMLVNSKENQESAFIQRMNTQAQLWGLTNTRFTDTSGFDSGNQSTPRDYLTIFSKASKDTNMRKYLGAASYTYSEIEDTDGKPDHFDTHSNQLVGQGDLPYTIIASKTGFLYEAGTCLTMLVERKTDGKQFVIIQMGSPDFGKYTRYNEFKRFANWAVTL
;
A
#
# COMPACT_ATOMS: atom_id res chain seq x y z
N MET A 1 45.65 -52.12 -8.39
CA MET A 1 45.69 -50.83 -9.13
C MET A 1 44.40 -50.65 -9.90
N LYS A 2 43.40 -49.96 -9.33
CA LYS A 2 42.15 -49.58 -10.03
C LYS A 2 42.15 -48.05 -10.14
N LYS A 3 42.04 -47.54 -11.37
CA LYS A 3 42.04 -46.12 -11.72
C LYS A 3 40.74 -45.48 -11.23
N ILE A 4 40.86 -44.40 -10.45
CA ILE A 4 39.77 -43.50 -10.08
C ILE A 4 39.76 -42.39 -11.12
N VAL A 5 38.62 -42.22 -11.80
CA VAL A 5 38.36 -41.14 -12.75
C VAL A 5 37.81 -39.96 -11.94
N ASN A 6 38.58 -38.88 -11.86
CA ASN A 6 38.12 -37.60 -11.32
C ASN A 6 37.28 -36.87 -12.38
N ILE A 7 35.99 -36.68 -12.09
CA ILE A 7 35.11 -35.80 -12.86
C ILE A 7 35.30 -34.39 -12.30
N PHE A 8 35.90 -33.50 -13.09
CA PHE A 8 35.89 -32.06 -12.84
C PHE A 8 34.48 -31.53 -13.14
N LEU A 9 33.76 -31.09 -12.11
CA LEU A 9 32.58 -30.24 -12.28
C LEU A 9 33.09 -28.85 -12.69
N LEU A 10 32.87 -28.48 -13.96
CA LEU A 10 33.09 -27.13 -14.46
C LEU A 10 31.91 -26.28 -13.99
N SER A 11 32.09 -25.50 -12.93
CA SER A 11 31.14 -24.46 -12.53
C SER A 11 31.17 -23.33 -13.57
N LEU A 12 30.15 -23.29 -14.43
CA LEU A 12 29.85 -22.13 -15.25
C LEU A 12 29.43 -20.99 -14.32
N LEU A 13 30.37 -20.07 -14.06
CA LEU A 13 30.06 -18.75 -13.52
C LEU A 13 29.13 -18.05 -14.51
N VAL A 14 27.86 -17.90 -14.11
CA VAL A 14 26.93 -16.99 -14.77
C VAL A 14 27.42 -15.58 -14.47
N ILE A 15 28.06 -14.95 -15.44
CA ILE A 15 28.36 -13.51 -15.40
C ILE A 15 27.02 -12.80 -15.64
N PRO A 16 26.53 -11.96 -14.72
CA PRO A 16 25.36 -11.14 -14.98
C PRO A 16 25.69 -10.20 -16.14
N GLN A 17 24.88 -10.21 -17.20
CA GLN A 17 24.96 -9.18 -18.23
C GLN A 17 24.60 -7.84 -17.58
N ALA A 18 25.52 -6.88 -17.68
CA ALA A 18 25.31 -5.52 -17.18
C ALA A 18 24.17 -4.86 -17.97
N LEU A 19 23.14 -4.41 -17.24
CA LEU A 19 22.15 -3.45 -17.70
C LEU A 19 22.88 -2.15 -18.08
N PHE A 20 22.74 -1.69 -19.32
CA PHE A 20 23.28 -0.39 -19.73
C PHE A 20 22.30 0.71 -19.33
N ALA A 21 22.37 1.15 -18.07
CA ALA A 21 21.67 2.33 -17.58
C ALA A 21 21.88 3.53 -18.51
N ALA A 22 20.89 4.45 -18.56
CA ALA A 22 21.04 5.74 -19.21
C ALA A 22 22.41 6.37 -18.84
N GLU A 23 23.12 6.88 -19.84
CA GLU A 23 24.46 7.39 -19.62
C GLU A 23 24.39 8.82 -19.08
N PHE A 24 25.16 9.12 -18.03
CA PHE A 24 25.21 10.44 -17.43
C PHE A 24 25.65 11.49 -18.47
N ASN A 25 24.79 12.46 -18.76
CA ASN A 25 25.13 13.59 -19.63
C ASN A 25 25.60 14.79 -18.79
N PRO A 26 26.90 15.12 -18.78
CA PRO A 26 27.41 16.24 -17.99
C PRO A 26 26.90 17.61 -18.47
N ASN A 27 26.40 17.71 -19.71
CA ASN A 27 25.84 18.97 -20.23
C ASN A 27 24.38 19.17 -19.82
N TYR A 28 23.68 18.15 -19.33
CA TYR A 28 22.26 18.24 -18.97
C TYR A 28 21.93 17.31 -17.80
N ILE A 29 21.91 17.88 -16.59
CA ILE A 29 21.62 17.15 -15.35
C ILE A 29 20.15 17.32 -14.96
N ILE A 30 19.66 18.56 -15.01
CA ILE A 30 18.30 18.94 -14.60
C ILE A 30 17.88 20.23 -15.32
N SER A 31 16.61 20.36 -15.71
CA SER A 31 16.09 21.59 -16.32
C SER A 31 15.80 22.70 -15.29
N ASP A 32 15.78 23.95 -15.74
CA ASP A 32 15.40 25.10 -14.90
C ASP A 32 13.98 24.96 -14.35
N ALA A 33 13.06 24.48 -15.17
CA ALA A 33 11.69 24.25 -14.77
C ALA A 33 11.57 23.07 -13.78
N GLU A 34 12.47 22.08 -13.80
CA GLU A 34 12.49 21.03 -12.76
C GLU A 34 13.00 21.61 -11.45
N MET A 35 14.09 22.38 -11.49
CA MET A 35 14.68 22.97 -10.29
C MET A 35 13.74 23.96 -9.59
N GLN A 36 12.95 24.73 -10.33
CA GLN A 36 12.04 25.74 -9.78
C GLN A 36 10.62 25.20 -9.49
N ASN A 37 10.32 23.92 -9.73
CA ASN A 37 9.01 23.36 -9.42
C ASN A 37 8.83 23.12 -7.91
N TYR A 38 8.70 24.19 -7.13
CA TYR A 38 8.48 24.14 -5.69
C TYR A 38 7.14 23.55 -5.28
N GLN A 39 6.22 23.38 -6.23
CA GLN A 39 4.91 22.77 -6.04
C GLN A 39 4.91 21.24 -6.19
N SER A 40 6.01 20.63 -6.65
CA SER A 40 6.05 19.22 -7.06
C SER A 40 5.81 18.19 -5.96
N MET A 41 5.81 18.60 -4.69
CA MET A 41 5.44 17.76 -3.55
C MET A 41 4.67 18.60 -2.53
N THR A 42 3.59 18.03 -1.99
CA THR A 42 2.93 18.53 -0.79
C THR A 42 3.72 18.13 0.47
N ARG A 43 3.37 18.72 1.61
CA ARG A 43 3.93 18.33 2.92
C ARG A 43 3.74 16.83 3.20
N SER A 44 2.58 16.29 2.86
CA SER A 44 2.28 14.86 3.02
C SER A 44 3.09 13.98 2.07
N ASP A 45 3.36 14.43 0.84
CA ASP A 45 4.19 13.69 -0.11
C ASP A 45 5.64 13.59 0.37
N ILE A 46 6.18 14.69 0.93
CA ILE A 46 7.53 14.69 1.51
C ILE A 46 7.60 13.73 2.69
N GLN A 47 6.59 13.76 3.57
CA GLN A 47 6.51 12.84 4.71
C GLN A 47 6.47 11.38 4.27
N ALA A 48 5.60 11.05 3.32
CA ALA A 48 5.46 9.69 2.78
C ALA A 48 6.75 9.22 2.10
N PHE A 49 7.43 10.10 1.37
CA PHE A 49 8.71 9.79 0.75
C PHE A 49 9.78 9.44 1.80
N LEU A 50 9.89 10.21 2.88
CA LEU A 50 10.83 9.91 3.96
C LEU A 50 10.50 8.59 4.68
N GLU A 51 9.22 8.32 4.94
CA GLU A 51 8.75 7.06 5.54
C GLU A 51 9.07 5.85 4.64
N GLU A 52 8.90 5.98 3.31
CA GLU A 52 9.24 4.92 2.35
C GLU A 52 10.74 4.62 2.33
N LYS A 53 11.59 5.66 2.41
CA LYS A 53 13.05 5.49 2.46
C LYS A 53 13.55 4.95 3.79
N GLY A 54 12.72 4.99 4.83
CA GLY A 54 12.97 4.35 6.13
C GLY A 54 14.08 5.00 6.96
N GLY A 55 14.60 6.16 6.55
CA GLY A 55 15.65 6.86 7.29
C GLY A 55 15.15 7.57 8.55
N TYR A 56 16.06 7.85 9.47
CA TYR A 56 15.83 8.52 10.75
C TYR A 56 15.07 9.85 10.59
N ILE A 57 15.33 10.60 9.52
CA ILE A 57 14.71 11.90 9.32
C ILE A 57 13.19 11.82 9.02
N SER A 58 12.65 10.63 8.78
CA SER A 58 11.21 10.42 8.58
C SER A 58 10.38 10.78 9.81
N ASP A 59 10.89 10.59 11.03
CA ASP A 59 10.23 10.99 12.28
C ASP A 59 10.95 12.09 13.06
N PHE A 60 12.13 12.49 12.58
CA PHE A 60 12.94 13.54 13.17
C PHE A 60 12.21 14.89 13.24
N ARG A 61 12.41 15.56 14.39
CA ARG A 61 11.94 16.92 14.66
C ARG A 61 13.08 17.77 15.20
N THR A 62 13.13 19.02 14.78
CA THR A 62 14.17 19.97 15.15
C THR A 62 13.70 21.41 14.89
N GLU A 63 14.50 22.38 15.28
CA GLU A 63 14.24 23.79 14.99
C GLU A 63 14.46 24.10 13.50
N ASP A 64 13.55 24.89 12.91
CA ASP A 64 13.75 25.50 11.59
C ASP A 64 14.66 26.73 11.69
N TRP A 65 14.90 27.40 10.55
CA TRP A 65 15.78 28.58 10.51
C TRP A 65 15.24 29.79 11.32
N GLU A 66 13.96 29.79 11.67
CA GLU A 66 13.30 30.79 12.52
C GLU A 66 13.27 30.37 14.01
N GLY A 67 13.80 29.19 14.34
CA GLY A 67 13.79 28.62 15.69
C GLY A 67 12.50 27.88 16.07
N ALA A 68 11.57 27.65 15.13
CA ALA A 68 10.34 26.92 15.41
C ALA A 68 10.54 25.40 15.31
N TYR A 69 10.07 24.65 16.32
CA TYR A 69 10.24 23.20 16.38
C TYR A 69 9.26 22.46 15.44
N ARG A 70 9.78 21.78 14.41
CA ARG A 70 9.01 21.19 13.31
C ARG A 70 9.52 19.80 12.91
N LYS A 71 8.68 19.05 12.19
CA LYS A 71 9.09 17.79 11.56
C LYS A 71 10.00 18.07 10.36
N ALA A 72 10.95 17.20 10.06
CA ALA A 72 11.85 17.39 8.92
C ALA A 72 11.11 17.62 7.59
N SER A 73 9.99 16.92 7.37
CA SER A 73 9.12 17.10 6.21
C SER A 73 8.50 18.51 6.12
N ASP A 74 8.13 19.11 7.25
CA ASP A 74 7.63 20.49 7.31
C ASP A 74 8.75 21.49 6.99
N ILE A 75 9.96 21.26 7.50
CA ILE A 75 11.14 22.12 7.27
C ILE A 75 11.48 22.12 5.78
N ILE A 76 11.56 20.93 5.15
CA ILE A 76 11.83 20.77 3.71
C ILE A 76 10.73 21.44 2.88
N TYR A 77 9.46 21.23 3.24
CA TYR A 77 8.33 21.86 2.55
C TYR A 77 8.44 23.38 2.60
N ARG A 78 8.69 23.97 3.78
CA ARG A 78 8.80 25.44 3.94
C ARG A 78 9.96 26.01 3.14
N ALA A 79 11.17 25.43 3.26
CA ALA A 79 12.34 25.88 2.52
C ALA A 79 12.10 25.87 1.00
N ALA A 80 11.44 24.82 0.49
CA ALA A 80 11.04 24.72 -0.91
C ALA A 80 10.08 25.86 -1.32
N ARG A 81 9.05 26.16 -0.51
CA ARG A 81 8.08 27.23 -0.80
C ARG A 81 8.69 28.62 -0.72
N GLU A 82 9.46 28.88 0.34
CA GLU A 82 10.04 30.20 0.61
C GLU A 82 11.15 30.54 -0.39
N SER A 83 11.91 29.54 -0.87
CA SER A 83 12.94 29.74 -1.89
C SER A 83 12.45 29.51 -3.31
N GLU A 84 11.19 29.10 -3.52
CA GLU A 84 10.68 28.66 -4.82
C GLU A 84 11.59 27.62 -5.52
N ILE A 85 12.09 26.64 -4.76
CA ILE A 85 12.94 25.54 -5.25
C ILE A 85 12.26 24.19 -5.02
N ASN A 86 12.51 23.25 -5.92
CA ASN A 86 11.90 21.92 -5.91
C ASN A 86 12.26 21.11 -4.64
N PRO A 87 11.28 20.61 -3.87
CA PRO A 87 11.54 19.80 -2.67
C PRO A 87 12.27 18.47 -2.99
N LYS A 88 12.11 17.90 -4.18
CA LYS A 88 12.86 16.72 -4.65
C LYS A 88 14.36 17.00 -4.72
N TYR A 89 14.76 18.21 -5.13
CA TYR A 89 16.18 18.61 -5.14
C TYR A 89 16.76 18.61 -3.73
N ILE A 90 16.02 19.17 -2.75
CA ILE A 90 16.44 19.21 -1.34
C ILE A 90 16.63 17.78 -0.81
N LEU A 91 15.69 16.87 -1.11
CA LEU A 91 15.78 15.46 -0.71
C LEU A 91 17.01 14.76 -1.31
N VAL A 92 17.26 14.91 -2.62
CA VAL A 92 18.46 14.35 -3.26
C VAL A 92 19.73 14.95 -2.65
N LYS A 93 19.71 16.25 -2.31
CA LYS A 93 20.86 16.92 -1.69
C LYS A 93 21.16 16.34 -0.31
N LEU A 94 20.16 16.22 0.57
CA LEU A 94 20.32 15.63 1.90
C LEU A 94 20.88 14.19 1.84
N GLN A 95 20.45 13.42 0.85
CA GLN A 95 20.97 12.08 0.62
C GLN A 95 22.40 12.10 0.10
N LYS A 96 22.67 12.88 -0.95
CA LYS A 96 23.99 12.92 -1.59
C LYS A 96 25.06 13.38 -0.60
N GLU A 97 24.75 14.36 0.24
CA GLU A 97 25.74 15.02 1.10
C GLU A 97 25.98 14.29 2.41
N GLN A 98 24.94 13.72 3.04
CA GLN A 98 25.04 13.13 4.37
C GLN A 98 24.27 11.80 4.53
N SER A 99 23.75 11.22 3.44
CA SER A 99 22.93 9.99 3.42
C SER A 99 21.65 10.04 4.25
N LEU A 100 21.22 11.24 4.66
CA LEU A 100 20.23 11.43 5.72
C LEU A 100 18.83 10.89 5.40
N VAL A 101 18.47 10.75 4.12
CA VAL A 101 17.12 10.28 3.73
C VAL A 101 16.96 8.78 3.99
N THR A 102 18.02 7.99 3.86
CA THR A 102 18.00 6.54 4.06
C THR A 102 18.74 6.07 5.32
N ASP A 103 19.57 6.92 5.93
CA ASP A 103 20.33 6.58 7.14
C ASP A 103 19.40 6.47 8.35
N THR A 104 19.38 5.29 8.99
CA THR A 104 18.56 5.00 10.16
C THR A 104 19.16 5.49 11.47
N ASP A 105 20.46 5.81 11.49
CA ASP A 105 21.18 6.24 12.70
C ASP A 105 22.23 7.34 12.38
N PRO A 106 21.79 8.51 11.90
CA PRO A 106 22.71 9.58 11.53
C PRO A 106 23.34 10.20 12.77
N SER A 107 24.64 10.47 12.67
CA SER A 107 25.35 11.23 13.69
C SER A 107 24.83 12.67 13.80
N GLN A 108 24.96 13.28 14.98
CA GLN A 108 24.62 14.70 15.16
C GLN A 108 25.38 15.61 14.18
N LYS A 109 26.61 15.23 13.81
CA LYS A 109 27.39 15.95 12.80
C LYS A 109 26.71 15.95 11.43
N GLN A 110 26.15 14.82 11.01
CA GLN A 110 25.38 14.74 9.76
C GLN A 110 24.17 15.66 9.82
N LEU A 111 23.42 15.68 10.93
CA LEU A 111 22.26 16.55 11.10
C LEU A 111 22.65 18.04 11.14
N ASP A 112 23.77 18.37 11.80
CA ASP A 112 24.29 19.74 11.93
C ASP A 112 24.76 20.32 10.60
N TRP A 113 25.21 19.47 9.67
CA TRP A 113 25.75 19.84 8.36
C TRP A 113 25.04 19.12 7.21
N ALA A 114 23.71 18.98 7.34
CA ALA A 114 22.85 18.12 6.53
C ALA A 114 22.97 18.28 5.00
N SER A 115 23.34 19.47 4.53
CA SER A 115 23.50 19.76 3.10
C SER A 115 24.94 20.14 2.71
N GLY A 116 25.86 20.12 3.67
CA GLY A 116 27.22 20.63 3.53
C GLY A 116 27.31 22.15 3.31
N TYR A 117 26.22 22.89 3.48
CA TYR A 117 26.20 24.32 3.20
C TYR A 117 27.17 25.07 4.11
N GLY A 118 28.03 25.89 3.49
CA GLY A 118 29.05 26.69 4.16
C GLY A 118 30.35 25.94 4.45
N VAL A 119 30.44 24.63 4.19
CA VAL A 119 31.65 23.83 4.45
C VAL A 119 32.37 23.52 3.13
N CYS A 120 33.42 24.26 2.83
CA CYS A 120 34.34 23.97 1.72
C CYS A 120 35.44 22.96 2.11
N ASP A 121 36.16 22.41 1.12
CA ASP A 121 37.22 21.40 1.34
C ASP A 121 38.32 21.85 2.32
N SER A 122 38.61 23.15 2.39
CA SER A 122 39.59 23.75 3.29
C SER A 122 38.98 24.42 4.53
N CYS A 123 37.66 24.36 4.69
CA CYS A 123 36.94 25.08 5.74
C CYS A 123 36.94 24.29 7.06
N SER A 124 37.08 25.01 8.19
CA SER A 124 36.91 24.39 9.51
C SER A 124 35.46 24.47 9.98
N MET A 125 34.88 23.34 10.39
CA MET A 125 33.56 23.30 11.04
C MET A 125 33.55 23.94 12.44
N SER A 126 34.65 24.51 12.92
CA SER A 126 34.71 25.33 14.14
C SER A 126 34.75 26.83 13.84
N ASP A 127 34.77 27.24 12.57
CA ASP A 127 34.80 28.64 12.18
C ASP A 127 33.51 29.36 12.63
N PRO A 128 33.61 30.44 13.44
CA PRO A 128 32.45 31.22 13.88
C PRO A 128 31.55 31.72 12.73
N ASP A 129 32.14 32.04 11.57
CA ASP A 129 31.38 32.55 10.43
C ASP A 129 30.52 31.48 9.75
N ILE A 130 30.89 30.21 9.93
CA ILE A 130 30.17 29.04 9.39
C ILE A 130 29.20 28.48 10.45
N GLN A 131 29.48 28.64 11.75
CA GLN A 131 28.61 28.15 12.84
C GLN A 131 27.16 28.63 12.75
N LYS A 132 26.91 29.82 12.18
CA LYS A 132 25.55 30.33 11.96
C LYS A 132 24.70 29.47 11.01
N HIS A 133 25.33 28.58 10.24
CA HIS A 133 24.67 27.64 9.33
C HIS A 133 24.46 26.26 9.94
N LYS A 134 24.94 26.03 11.17
CA LYS A 134 24.81 24.76 11.87
C LYS A 134 23.35 24.45 12.17
N GLY A 135 22.98 23.18 12.04
CA GLY A 135 21.66 22.64 12.38
C GLY A 135 20.83 22.31 11.14
N PHE A 136 20.06 21.23 11.23
CA PHE A 136 19.31 20.69 10.08
C PHE A 136 18.38 21.73 9.44
N GLY A 137 17.64 22.50 10.25
CA GLY A 137 16.76 23.56 9.76
C GLY A 137 17.49 24.62 8.93
N ASN A 138 18.61 25.12 9.46
CA ASN A 138 19.46 26.09 8.76
C ASN A 138 20.07 25.51 7.48
N GLN A 139 20.53 24.27 7.52
CA GLN A 139 21.12 23.60 6.37
C GLN A 139 20.10 23.41 5.23
N VAL A 140 18.88 22.97 5.56
CA VAL A 140 17.80 22.78 4.58
C VAL A 140 17.38 24.11 3.95
N ASP A 141 17.19 25.15 4.76
CA ASP A 141 16.86 26.51 4.28
C ASP A 141 17.93 27.05 3.32
N ARG A 142 19.20 27.05 3.76
CA ARG A 142 20.30 27.62 2.97
C ARG A 142 20.58 26.83 1.68
N SER A 143 20.37 25.52 1.70
CA SER A 143 20.48 24.65 0.51
C SER A 143 19.45 25.00 -0.58
N ALA A 144 18.22 25.34 -0.19
CA ALA A 144 17.22 25.84 -1.13
C ALA A 144 17.52 27.29 -1.53
N GLY A 145 17.83 28.13 -0.55
CA GLY A 145 18.06 29.57 -0.74
C GLY A 145 19.23 29.88 -1.67
N ILE A 146 20.31 29.09 -1.66
CA ILE A 146 21.46 29.32 -2.57
C ILE A 146 21.09 29.12 -4.04
N MET A 147 20.21 28.15 -4.34
CA MET A 147 19.77 27.93 -5.72
C MET A 147 18.90 29.09 -6.20
N ARG A 148 18.00 29.59 -5.36
CA ARG A 148 17.23 30.81 -5.64
C ARG A 148 18.15 32.02 -5.82
N TRP A 149 19.11 32.19 -4.93
CA TRP A 149 20.08 33.27 -5.02
C TRP A 149 20.88 33.23 -6.33
N TYR A 150 21.26 32.05 -6.83
CA TYR A 150 21.89 31.94 -8.15
C TYR A 150 21.00 32.42 -9.29
N TYR A 151 19.72 32.05 -9.30
CA TYR A 151 18.77 32.58 -10.30
C TYR A 151 18.72 34.11 -10.26
N ASP A 152 18.69 34.69 -9.07
CA ASP A 152 18.52 36.13 -8.89
C ASP A 152 19.81 36.90 -9.21
N ASN A 153 20.99 36.27 -9.12
CA ASN A 153 22.30 36.94 -9.19
C ASN A 153 23.20 36.50 -10.35
N MET A 154 22.83 35.51 -11.19
CA MET A 154 23.69 35.02 -12.29
C MET A 154 24.09 36.08 -13.34
N ASN A 155 23.36 37.21 -13.38
CA ASN A 155 23.67 38.32 -14.29
C ASN A 155 24.69 39.30 -13.70
N SER A 156 24.72 39.47 -12.37
CA SER A 156 25.68 40.33 -11.66
C SER A 156 26.96 39.58 -11.28
N GLU A 157 26.85 38.30 -10.93
CA GLU A 157 27.92 37.48 -10.38
C GLU A 157 28.54 36.56 -11.44
N LYS A 158 29.67 37.00 -12.01
CA LYS A 158 30.31 36.33 -13.17
C LYS A 158 30.85 34.93 -12.89
N TRP A 159 31.04 34.56 -11.63
CA TRP A 159 31.58 33.26 -11.23
C TRP A 159 30.50 32.15 -11.24
N ILE A 160 29.22 32.52 -11.24
CA ILE A 160 28.11 31.58 -11.37
C ILE A 160 28.12 31.01 -12.79
N LYS A 161 28.16 29.68 -12.88
CA LYS A 161 28.10 28.97 -14.16
C LYS A 161 26.65 28.94 -14.66
N ARG A 162 26.47 29.10 -15.98
CA ARG A 162 25.15 29.30 -16.61
C ARG A 162 25.02 28.52 -17.91
N ALA A 163 23.79 28.49 -18.44
CA ALA A 163 23.51 27.83 -19.70
C ALA A 163 24.34 28.42 -20.86
N ASN A 164 24.68 27.58 -21.84
CA ASN A 164 25.30 27.95 -23.11
C ASN A 164 26.70 28.59 -23.00
N VAL A 165 27.37 28.43 -21.86
CA VAL A 165 28.79 28.82 -21.68
C VAL A 165 29.59 27.57 -21.37
N THR A 166 30.73 27.39 -22.04
CA THR A 166 31.60 26.23 -21.83
C THR A 166 32.54 26.47 -20.65
N TYR A 167 32.64 25.49 -19.77
CA TYR A 167 33.51 25.47 -18.59
C TYR A 167 34.38 24.22 -18.60
N THR A 168 35.59 24.32 -18.05
CA THR A 168 36.43 23.15 -17.77
C THR A 168 36.11 22.62 -16.36
N ILE A 169 35.55 21.40 -16.27
CA ILE A 169 35.23 20.69 -15.02
C ILE A 169 35.96 19.34 -15.04
N ASP A 170 36.81 19.07 -14.05
CA ASP A 170 37.62 17.83 -13.99
C ASP A 170 38.29 17.47 -15.35
N ASN A 171 38.93 18.46 -15.98
CA ASN A 171 39.55 18.35 -17.32
C ASN A 171 38.62 18.04 -18.50
N THR A 172 37.29 18.11 -18.30
CA THR A 172 36.28 17.91 -19.34
C THR A 172 35.61 19.24 -19.69
N GLN A 173 35.38 19.48 -20.98
CA GLN A 173 34.61 20.65 -21.44
C GLN A 173 33.11 20.36 -21.24
N VAL A 174 32.46 21.15 -20.39
CA VAL A 174 31.03 21.06 -20.10
C VAL A 174 30.35 22.35 -20.52
N THR A 175 29.32 22.26 -21.35
CA THR A 175 28.45 23.36 -21.75
C THR A 175 27.06 23.09 -21.20
N PRO A 176 26.70 23.62 -20.02
CA PRO A 176 25.38 23.38 -19.43
C PRO A 176 24.27 23.81 -20.38
N ALA A 177 23.27 22.95 -20.58
CA ALA A 177 22.10 23.22 -21.41
C ALA A 177 20.97 23.95 -20.64
N SER A 178 21.08 24.05 -19.31
CA SER A 178 20.16 24.81 -18.43
C SER A 178 20.94 25.59 -17.39
N ASN A 179 20.35 26.65 -16.81
CA ASN A 179 21.01 27.40 -15.74
C ASN A 179 21.11 26.54 -14.48
N ALA A 180 20.09 25.73 -14.17
CA ALA A 180 20.10 24.77 -13.08
C ALA A 180 21.27 23.78 -13.17
N THR A 181 21.57 23.25 -14.36
CA THR A 181 22.77 22.41 -14.57
C THR A 181 24.05 23.21 -14.29
N GLY A 182 24.12 24.47 -14.75
CA GLY A 182 25.22 25.38 -14.40
C GLY A 182 25.34 25.63 -12.89
N PHE A 183 24.23 25.81 -12.19
CA PHE A 183 24.20 26.06 -10.75
C PHE A 183 24.69 24.86 -9.94
N LEU A 184 24.35 23.64 -10.36
CA LEU A 184 24.91 22.43 -9.77
C LEU A 184 26.44 22.39 -9.88
N TYR A 185 27.02 22.79 -11.02
CA TYR A 185 28.47 22.93 -11.17
C TYR A 185 29.06 24.17 -10.49
N SER A 186 28.24 25.18 -10.18
CA SER A 186 28.65 26.33 -9.37
C SER A 186 28.83 25.94 -7.92
N TYR A 187 27.92 25.10 -7.41
CA TYR A 187 27.96 24.58 -6.05
C TYR A 187 28.94 23.41 -5.88
N THR A 188 28.89 22.42 -6.77
CA THR A 188 29.76 21.23 -6.76
C THR A 188 30.58 21.22 -8.06
N PRO A 189 31.80 21.79 -8.09
CA PRO A 189 32.60 21.91 -9.31
C PRO A 189 33.29 20.59 -9.73
N HIS A 190 32.60 19.46 -9.62
CA HIS A 190 33.10 18.12 -9.95
C HIS A 190 32.08 17.31 -10.74
N LEU A 191 32.53 16.53 -11.73
CA LEU A 191 31.70 15.62 -12.51
C LEU A 191 31.09 14.54 -11.63
N HIS A 192 31.91 13.86 -10.82
CA HIS A 192 31.48 12.72 -10.03
C HIS A 192 30.36 13.07 -9.03
N GLY A 193 30.49 14.22 -8.35
CA GLY A 193 29.44 14.67 -7.43
C GLY A 193 28.12 14.99 -8.14
N ASN A 194 28.17 15.44 -9.39
CA ASN A 194 26.99 15.72 -10.20
C ASN A 194 26.39 14.46 -10.83
N GLU A 195 27.22 13.48 -11.18
CA GLU A 195 26.78 12.15 -11.58
C GLU A 195 26.03 11.45 -10.44
N ASN A 196 26.50 11.54 -9.19
CA ASN A 196 25.80 10.99 -8.03
C ASN A 196 24.44 11.66 -7.80
N PHE A 197 24.36 12.99 -7.97
CA PHE A 197 23.08 13.70 -7.93
C PHE A 197 22.14 13.17 -9.01
N TRP A 198 22.63 13.07 -10.25
CA TRP A 198 21.85 12.60 -11.39
C TRP A 198 21.34 11.18 -11.17
N LYS A 199 22.19 10.24 -10.73
CA LYS A 199 21.78 8.85 -10.42
C LYS A 199 20.68 8.78 -9.36
N LEU A 200 20.80 9.55 -8.28
CA LEU A 200 19.78 9.63 -7.24
C LEU A 200 18.47 10.23 -7.76
N TRP A 201 18.56 11.32 -8.52
CA TRP A 201 17.41 11.96 -9.14
C TRP A 201 16.68 11.00 -10.09
N GLN A 202 17.43 10.28 -10.94
CA GLN A 202 16.89 9.31 -11.89
C GLN A 202 16.24 8.13 -11.17
N SER A 203 16.94 7.56 -10.19
CA SER A 203 16.45 6.45 -9.38
C SER A 203 15.18 6.78 -8.61
N TRP A 204 15.01 8.03 -8.15
CA TRP A 204 13.88 8.41 -7.32
C TRP A 204 12.73 9.05 -8.09
N PHE A 205 12.99 9.69 -9.23
CA PHE A 205 12.02 10.61 -9.84
C PHE A 205 11.90 10.54 -11.38
N ASP A 206 12.61 9.65 -12.10
CA ASP A 206 12.61 9.62 -13.58
C ASP A 206 11.78 8.48 -14.22
N GLN A 207 11.23 7.54 -13.45
CA GLN A 207 10.13 6.70 -13.96
C GLN A 207 8.82 7.49 -13.98
N ILE A 208 8.48 8.03 -15.16
CA ILE A 208 7.30 8.86 -15.38
C ILE A 208 6.04 8.01 -15.53
N TYR A 209 6.12 6.94 -16.31
CA TYR A 209 5.01 5.99 -16.51
C TYR A 209 5.29 4.67 -15.80
N PRO A 210 4.32 4.14 -15.04
CA PRO A 210 4.45 2.87 -14.35
C PRO A 210 4.44 1.70 -15.32
N ASP A 211 4.88 0.55 -14.84
CA ASP A 211 4.73 -0.71 -15.57
C ASP A 211 3.25 -0.95 -15.95
N GLY A 212 3.04 -1.54 -17.13
CA GLY A 212 1.73 -1.78 -17.70
C GLY A 212 1.16 -0.61 -18.52
N THR A 213 1.78 0.57 -18.48
CA THR A 213 1.30 1.72 -19.26
C THR A 213 1.52 1.52 -20.76
N LEU A 214 0.47 1.75 -21.55
CA LEU A 214 0.57 1.86 -22.99
C LEU A 214 0.87 3.30 -23.38
N VAL A 215 1.94 3.51 -24.14
CA VAL A 215 2.40 4.85 -24.52
C VAL A 215 2.65 4.94 -26.02
N LYS A 216 2.45 6.12 -26.58
CA LYS A 216 2.65 6.40 -28.00
C LYS A 216 3.18 7.82 -28.18
N ALA A 217 4.23 7.99 -28.99
CA ALA A 217 4.72 9.32 -29.33
C ALA A 217 3.63 10.12 -30.08
N ILE A 218 3.40 11.37 -29.69
CA ILE A 218 2.51 12.29 -30.43
C ILE A 218 2.97 12.36 -31.89
N GLY A 219 2.05 12.08 -32.82
CA GLY A 219 2.32 12.05 -34.27
C GLY A 219 2.93 10.74 -34.82
N SER A 220 3.29 9.77 -33.97
CA SER A 220 3.71 8.43 -34.41
C SER A 220 2.52 7.51 -34.67
N SER A 221 2.74 6.33 -35.25
CA SER A 221 1.79 5.19 -35.23
C SER A 221 2.20 4.09 -34.25
N ASP A 222 3.44 4.12 -33.78
CA ASP A 222 4.01 3.05 -32.94
C ASP A 222 3.50 3.13 -31.51
N VAL A 223 3.07 1.99 -30.97
CA VAL A 223 2.59 1.83 -29.59
C VAL A 223 3.57 0.96 -28.82
N TYR A 224 3.88 1.37 -27.59
CA TYR A 224 4.80 0.67 -26.71
C TYR A 224 4.14 0.33 -25.38
N LEU A 225 4.51 -0.81 -24.80
CA LEU A 225 4.24 -1.17 -23.41
C LEU A 225 5.45 -0.76 -22.55
N ILE A 226 5.23 -0.01 -21.48
CA ILE A 226 6.24 0.20 -20.44
C ILE A 226 6.23 -1.00 -19.49
N GLN A 227 7.39 -1.65 -19.33
CA GLN A 227 7.54 -2.82 -18.47
C GLN A 227 9.01 -2.97 -18.05
N ASP A 228 9.25 -3.09 -16.75
CA ASP A 228 10.58 -3.28 -16.15
C ASP A 228 11.60 -2.22 -16.62
N GLY A 229 11.16 -0.97 -16.72
CA GLY A 229 11.99 0.15 -17.17
C GLY A 229 12.31 0.17 -18.67
N LYS A 230 11.69 -0.72 -19.46
CA LYS A 230 11.86 -0.80 -20.91
C LYS A 230 10.56 -0.44 -21.62
N LYS A 231 10.67 0.07 -22.85
CA LYS A 231 9.54 0.19 -23.77
C LYS A 231 9.58 -0.97 -24.76
N LYS A 232 8.49 -1.70 -24.89
CA LYS A 232 8.36 -2.86 -25.79
C LYS A 232 7.37 -2.51 -26.88
N LYS A 233 7.83 -2.40 -28.12
CA LYS A 233 6.98 -2.04 -29.27
C LYS A 233 6.01 -3.17 -29.61
N PHE A 234 4.74 -2.86 -29.85
CA PHE A 234 3.83 -3.79 -30.51
C PHE A 234 4.04 -3.73 -32.03
N GLU A 235 4.35 -4.87 -32.66
CA GLU A 235 4.61 -4.93 -34.10
C GLU A 235 3.34 -4.80 -34.96
N ASN A 236 2.19 -5.15 -34.38
CA ASN A 236 0.92 -5.14 -35.10
C ASN A 236 -0.26 -4.91 -34.13
N MET A 237 -1.39 -4.49 -34.69
CA MET A 237 -2.58 -4.19 -33.89
C MET A 237 -3.16 -5.44 -33.21
N THR A 238 -3.04 -6.62 -33.83
CA THR A 238 -3.54 -7.88 -33.27
C THR A 238 -2.82 -8.25 -31.98
N SER A 239 -1.50 -8.05 -31.90
CA SER A 239 -0.74 -8.32 -30.68
C SER A 239 -1.07 -7.35 -29.54
N LEU A 240 -1.55 -6.14 -29.86
CA LEU A 240 -2.04 -5.15 -28.91
C LEU A 240 -3.46 -5.47 -28.39
N VAL A 241 -4.45 -5.54 -29.29
CA VAL A 241 -5.88 -5.63 -28.95
C VAL A 241 -6.27 -6.94 -28.26
N THR A 242 -5.45 -7.98 -28.41
CA THR A 242 -5.64 -9.26 -27.71
C THR A 242 -5.16 -9.23 -26.25
N ARG A 243 -4.52 -8.15 -25.80
CA ARG A 243 -3.97 -7.98 -24.44
C ARG A 243 -4.52 -6.75 -23.72
N TYR A 244 -4.71 -5.67 -24.46
CA TYR A 244 -5.06 -4.37 -23.90
C TYR A 244 -6.14 -3.69 -24.72
N ASP A 245 -6.93 -2.85 -24.05
CA ASP A 245 -7.87 -1.97 -24.70
C ASP A 245 -7.09 -0.75 -25.28
N PRO A 246 -7.13 -0.51 -26.60
CA PRO A 246 -6.44 0.63 -27.22
C PRO A 246 -6.84 2.00 -26.65
N LYS A 247 -8.00 2.13 -26.00
CA LYS A 247 -8.37 3.39 -25.32
C LYS A 247 -7.40 3.78 -24.20
N MET A 248 -6.66 2.80 -23.66
CA MET A 248 -5.68 3.01 -22.59
C MET A 248 -4.35 3.58 -23.09
N ILE A 249 -4.19 3.79 -24.41
CA ILE A 249 -2.96 4.35 -24.98
C ILE A 249 -2.82 5.82 -24.57
N VAL A 250 -1.71 6.13 -23.94
CA VAL A 250 -1.36 7.48 -23.50
C VAL A 250 -0.48 8.17 -24.57
N PRO A 251 -0.91 9.31 -25.12
CA PRO A 251 -0.07 10.09 -26.02
C PRO A 251 1.00 10.85 -25.21
N VAL A 252 2.27 10.70 -25.60
CA VAL A 252 3.41 11.29 -24.88
C VAL A 252 4.36 12.00 -25.84
N PRO A 253 5.13 13.02 -25.39
CA PRO A 253 6.22 13.58 -26.20
C PRO A 253 7.26 12.51 -26.56
N ALA A 254 7.81 12.56 -27.78
CA ALA A 254 8.83 11.60 -28.21
C ALA A 254 10.08 11.57 -27.32
N SER A 255 10.42 12.72 -26.69
CA SER A 255 11.49 12.82 -25.71
C SER A 255 11.27 11.94 -24.47
N GLU A 256 10.01 11.74 -24.05
CA GLU A 256 9.71 10.87 -22.90
C GLU A 256 9.98 9.39 -23.22
N LEU A 257 9.66 8.96 -24.44
CA LEU A 257 9.97 7.59 -24.88
C LEU A 257 11.46 7.36 -25.15
N SER A 258 12.25 8.41 -25.35
CA SER A 258 13.69 8.28 -25.54
C SER A 258 14.44 7.91 -24.26
N ARG A 259 13.79 8.07 -23.10
CA ARG A 259 14.34 7.73 -21.77
C ARG A 259 14.32 6.23 -21.47
N TYR A 260 13.39 5.50 -22.09
CA TYR A 260 13.23 4.06 -21.86
C TYR A 260 14.12 3.27 -22.82
N GLU A 261 14.82 2.27 -22.28
CA GLU A 261 15.55 1.29 -23.09
C GLU A 261 14.58 0.49 -23.98
N GLU A 262 15.02 0.10 -25.18
CA GLU A 262 14.26 -0.78 -26.05
C GLU A 262 14.21 -2.21 -25.46
N GLY A 263 13.00 -2.74 -25.31
CA GLY A 263 12.75 -4.14 -24.97
C GLY A 263 12.39 -4.98 -26.20
N SER A 264 12.30 -6.30 -26.03
CA SER A 264 11.84 -7.19 -27.10
C SER A 264 10.43 -6.82 -27.57
N ASN A 265 10.27 -6.70 -28.89
CA ASN A 265 8.98 -6.35 -29.49
C ASN A 265 7.92 -7.44 -29.23
N ILE A 266 6.67 -7.01 -29.14
CA ILE A 266 5.50 -7.86 -28.92
C ILE A 266 4.83 -8.09 -30.27
N SER A 267 5.15 -9.23 -30.90
CA SER A 267 4.70 -9.57 -32.25
C SER A 267 3.54 -10.56 -32.30
N LEU A 268 3.46 -11.48 -31.34
CA LEU A 268 2.51 -12.59 -31.35
C LEU A 268 1.19 -12.22 -30.63
N PRO A 269 0.01 -12.54 -31.17
CA PRO A 269 -1.27 -12.37 -30.47
C PRO A 269 -1.32 -13.12 -29.14
N ASN A 270 -2.11 -12.60 -28.19
CA ASN A 270 -2.35 -13.32 -26.94
C ASN A 270 -3.14 -14.60 -27.23
N TYR A 271 -2.98 -15.62 -26.40
CA TYR A 271 -3.65 -16.92 -26.56
C TYR A 271 -3.26 -17.70 -27.82
N SER A 272 -2.21 -17.27 -28.52
CA SER A 272 -1.64 -18.05 -29.61
C SER A 272 -1.06 -19.36 -29.10
N ILE A 273 -1.30 -20.45 -29.83
CA ILE A 273 -0.57 -21.70 -29.63
C ILE A 273 0.69 -21.63 -30.50
N VAL A 274 1.84 -21.72 -29.88
CA VAL A 274 3.13 -21.60 -30.55
C VAL A 274 3.95 -22.87 -30.41
N LYS A 275 4.77 -23.17 -31.42
CA LYS A 275 5.63 -24.35 -31.45
C LYS A 275 7.08 -23.95 -31.66
N VAL A 276 7.96 -24.46 -30.80
CA VAL A 276 9.42 -24.33 -30.93
C VAL A 276 10.04 -25.73 -30.90
N GLY A 277 10.58 -26.17 -32.04
CA GLY A 277 11.07 -27.54 -32.19
C GLY A 277 9.95 -28.55 -31.97
N SER A 278 10.06 -29.37 -30.92
CA SER A 278 9.04 -30.38 -30.55
C SER A 278 8.10 -29.95 -29.42
N LYS A 279 8.26 -28.74 -28.87
CA LYS A 279 7.49 -28.25 -27.72
C LYS A 279 6.40 -27.28 -28.16
N TYR A 280 5.27 -27.32 -27.47
CA TYR A 280 4.11 -26.48 -27.73
C TYR A 280 3.83 -25.61 -26.50
N TYR A 281 3.42 -24.37 -26.71
CA TYR A 281 3.11 -23.42 -25.65
C TYR A 281 1.83 -22.66 -25.97
N LEU A 282 1.05 -22.33 -24.94
CA LEU A 282 -0.01 -21.32 -24.99
C LEU A 282 0.58 -20.01 -24.51
N LEU A 283 0.45 -18.94 -25.30
CA LEU A 283 0.79 -17.60 -24.83
C LEU A 283 -0.34 -17.05 -23.97
N ASP A 284 -0.03 -16.63 -22.76
CA ASP A 284 -0.99 -16.16 -21.76
C ASP A 284 -0.43 -14.87 -21.13
N TYR A 285 -0.75 -13.74 -21.75
CA TYR A 285 -0.20 -12.42 -21.49
C TYR A 285 1.34 -12.37 -21.53
N ASN A 286 1.98 -12.32 -20.36
CA ASN A 286 3.44 -12.30 -20.20
C ASN A 286 4.02 -13.71 -20.04
N TYR A 287 3.18 -14.74 -20.02
CA TYR A 287 3.58 -16.13 -19.80
C TYR A 287 3.55 -16.95 -21.10
N LYS A 288 4.47 -17.91 -21.19
CA LYS A 288 4.38 -19.04 -22.12
C LYS A 288 4.13 -20.30 -21.30
N ARG A 289 3.00 -20.95 -21.53
CA ARG A 289 2.55 -22.10 -20.75
C ARG A 289 2.79 -23.37 -21.55
N PRO A 290 3.71 -24.25 -21.12
CA PRO A 290 4.03 -25.44 -21.90
C PRO A 290 2.86 -26.42 -21.88
N PHE A 291 2.54 -27.03 -23.01
CA PHE A 291 1.69 -28.22 -23.03
C PHE A 291 2.53 -29.44 -22.69
N ALA A 292 1.98 -30.36 -21.89
CA ALA A 292 2.67 -31.61 -21.55
C ALA A 292 3.05 -32.41 -22.80
N ASN A 293 2.18 -32.44 -23.82
CA ASN A 293 2.43 -33.03 -25.13
C ASN A 293 1.37 -32.56 -26.16
N TYR A 294 1.56 -32.96 -27.42
CA TYR A 294 0.66 -32.60 -28.52
C TYR A 294 -0.75 -33.23 -28.41
N ASP A 295 -0.91 -34.33 -27.67
CA ASP A 295 -2.25 -34.92 -27.48
C ASP A 295 -3.12 -34.04 -26.59
N VAL A 296 -2.53 -33.29 -25.64
CA VAL A 296 -3.24 -32.28 -24.86
C VAL A 296 -3.74 -31.14 -25.75
N VAL A 297 -2.91 -30.66 -26.68
CA VAL A 297 -3.28 -29.61 -27.65
C VAL A 297 -4.50 -30.04 -28.47
N LYS A 298 -4.47 -31.25 -29.04
CA LYS A 298 -5.59 -31.80 -29.83
C LYS A 298 -6.85 -32.00 -28.99
N ARG A 299 -6.73 -32.52 -27.77
CA ARG A 299 -7.87 -32.77 -26.87
C ARG A 299 -8.61 -31.48 -26.50
N LEU A 300 -7.87 -30.38 -26.33
CA LEU A 300 -8.43 -29.07 -26.04
C LEU A 300 -9.04 -28.39 -27.28
N GLY A 301 -9.03 -29.06 -28.44
CA GLY A 301 -9.75 -28.64 -29.64
C GLY A 301 -8.98 -27.71 -30.57
N TYR A 302 -7.70 -27.42 -30.29
CA TYR A 302 -6.89 -26.57 -31.15
C TYR A 302 -6.58 -27.26 -32.48
N HIS A 303 -6.82 -26.55 -33.58
CA HIS A 303 -6.55 -27.06 -34.93
C HIS A 303 -5.06 -26.93 -35.27
N PRO A 304 -4.44 -27.88 -35.99
CA PRO A 304 -3.02 -27.79 -36.35
C PRO A 304 -2.64 -26.51 -37.10
N ASP A 305 -3.55 -25.98 -37.92
CA ASP A 305 -3.34 -24.73 -38.69
C ASP A 305 -3.34 -23.46 -37.81
N GLU A 306 -3.78 -23.55 -36.55
CA GLU A 306 -3.74 -22.46 -35.58
C GLU A 306 -2.38 -22.39 -34.84
N ILE A 307 -1.53 -23.40 -35.03
CA ILE A 307 -0.24 -23.50 -34.35
C ILE A 307 0.81 -22.70 -35.13
N ILE A 308 1.31 -21.64 -34.50
CA ILE A 308 2.32 -20.76 -35.08
C ILE A 308 3.71 -21.33 -34.79
N GLU A 309 4.48 -21.68 -35.83
CA GLU A 309 5.88 -22.05 -35.66
C GLU A 309 6.73 -20.81 -35.39
N VAL A 310 7.50 -20.85 -34.31
CA VAL A 310 8.35 -19.74 -33.86
C VAL A 310 9.73 -20.24 -33.46
N THR A 311 10.68 -19.32 -33.33
CA THR A 311 12.04 -19.57 -32.84
C THR A 311 12.11 -19.35 -31.32
N SER A 312 13.17 -19.87 -30.68
CA SER A 312 13.40 -19.61 -29.25
C SER A 312 13.55 -18.11 -28.93
N SER A 313 14.05 -17.31 -29.89
CA SER A 313 14.19 -15.85 -29.74
C SER A 313 12.85 -15.13 -29.68
N ASP A 314 11.82 -15.64 -30.38
CA ASP A 314 10.47 -15.06 -30.34
C ASP A 314 9.83 -15.20 -28.95
N LEU A 315 10.34 -16.12 -28.13
CA LEU A 315 9.85 -16.41 -26.78
C LEU A 315 10.74 -15.87 -25.65
N THR A 316 11.82 -15.13 -25.95
CA THR A 316 12.78 -14.63 -24.95
C THR A 316 12.14 -13.63 -23.97
N GLY A 317 11.07 -12.95 -24.36
CA GLY A 317 10.34 -11.97 -23.52
C GLY A 317 9.18 -12.53 -22.70
N TYR A 318 8.93 -13.85 -22.73
CA TYR A 318 7.85 -14.51 -21.99
C TYR A 318 8.40 -15.34 -20.83
N THR A 319 7.79 -15.19 -19.66
CA THR A 319 8.05 -15.97 -18.45
C THR A 319 7.43 -17.36 -18.57
N ASP A 320 8.08 -18.40 -18.06
CA ASP A 320 7.46 -19.73 -18.04
C ASP A 320 6.25 -19.75 -17.10
N GLY A 321 5.10 -20.19 -17.60
CA GLY A 321 3.89 -20.38 -16.81
C GLY A 321 3.63 -21.85 -16.48
N LEU A 322 2.53 -22.13 -15.77
CA LEU A 322 2.14 -23.49 -15.40
C LEU A 322 1.93 -24.38 -16.62
N MET A 323 2.40 -25.63 -16.52
CA MET A 323 2.20 -26.65 -17.54
C MET A 323 0.71 -26.97 -17.68
N ILE A 324 0.26 -27.13 -18.93
CA ILE A 324 -1.08 -27.56 -19.28
C ILE A 324 -1.05 -29.09 -19.40
N GLU A 325 -1.64 -29.73 -18.40
CA GLU A 325 -1.60 -31.18 -18.21
C GLU A 325 -2.77 -31.90 -18.91
N THR A 326 -2.72 -33.23 -18.95
CA THR A 326 -3.72 -34.07 -19.62
C THR A 326 -5.13 -33.98 -19.02
N ASP A 327 -5.26 -33.56 -17.77
CA ASP A 327 -6.52 -33.38 -17.03
C ASP A 327 -7.02 -31.93 -17.02
N THR A 328 -6.25 -30.98 -17.55
CA THR A 328 -6.65 -29.57 -17.60
C THR A 328 -7.84 -29.39 -18.56
N ASN A 329 -8.98 -28.94 -18.07
CA ASN A 329 -10.19 -28.75 -18.90
C ASN A 329 -10.35 -27.31 -19.39
N SER A 330 -9.97 -26.32 -18.58
CA SER A 330 -9.91 -24.92 -18.99
C SER A 330 -8.48 -24.43 -18.92
N PRO A 331 -7.73 -24.38 -20.04
CA PRO A 331 -6.37 -23.89 -20.03
C PRO A 331 -6.31 -22.43 -19.58
N LEU A 332 -7.27 -21.58 -19.99
CA LEU A 332 -7.34 -20.16 -19.61
C LEU A 332 -7.89 -19.93 -18.19
N GLY A 333 -8.27 -20.98 -17.47
CA GLY A 333 -8.96 -20.87 -16.20
C GLY A 333 -10.44 -20.48 -16.34
N SER A 334 -11.10 -20.18 -15.22
CA SER A 334 -12.49 -19.74 -15.19
C SER A 334 -12.69 -18.71 -14.07
N VAL A 335 -13.60 -17.76 -14.29
CA VAL A 335 -14.07 -16.86 -13.23
C VAL A 335 -15.41 -17.40 -12.76
N VAL A 336 -15.53 -17.67 -11.47
CA VAL A 336 -16.74 -18.25 -10.88
C VAL A 336 -17.26 -17.39 -9.75
N ARG A 337 -18.59 -17.35 -9.60
CA ARG A 337 -19.30 -16.70 -8.51
C ARG A 337 -20.01 -17.76 -7.66
N ILE A 338 -19.88 -17.68 -6.35
CA ILE A 338 -20.64 -18.50 -5.41
C ILE A 338 -22.02 -17.86 -5.22
N PRO A 339 -23.14 -18.48 -5.62
CA PRO A 339 -24.46 -17.84 -5.58
C PRO A 339 -24.90 -17.40 -4.19
N GLN A 340 -24.51 -18.14 -3.14
CA GLN A 340 -24.96 -17.91 -1.76
C GLN A 340 -24.23 -16.72 -1.11
N THR A 341 -22.93 -16.59 -1.33
CA THR A 341 -22.08 -15.55 -0.71
C THR A 341 -21.82 -14.37 -1.65
N LYS A 342 -22.05 -14.55 -2.95
CA LYS A 342 -21.68 -13.64 -4.05
C LYS A 342 -20.17 -13.45 -4.22
N GLU A 343 -19.34 -14.23 -3.53
CA GLU A 343 -17.89 -14.18 -3.66
C GLU A 343 -17.46 -14.63 -5.05
N LEU A 344 -16.40 -14.01 -5.56
CA LEU A 344 -15.81 -14.28 -6.86
C LEU A 344 -14.44 -14.93 -6.70
N PHE A 345 -14.15 -15.90 -7.56
CA PHE A 345 -12.87 -16.59 -7.60
C PHE A 345 -12.42 -16.77 -9.05
N TYR A 346 -11.12 -16.69 -9.28
CA TYR A 346 -10.48 -17.17 -10.50
C TYR A 346 -9.89 -18.56 -10.23
N ILE A 347 -10.22 -19.56 -11.05
CA ILE A 347 -9.70 -20.93 -10.93
C ILE A 347 -8.74 -21.17 -12.09
N GLN A 348 -7.52 -21.63 -11.78
CA GLN A 348 -6.54 -22.02 -12.80
C GLN A 348 -5.72 -23.21 -12.32
N GLY A 349 -5.75 -24.32 -13.08
CA GLY A 349 -5.09 -25.56 -12.67
C GLY A 349 -5.69 -26.10 -11.37
N SER A 350 -4.84 -26.44 -10.41
CA SER A 350 -5.23 -26.95 -9.09
C SER A 350 -5.33 -25.85 -8.02
N ALA A 351 -5.49 -24.59 -8.42
CA ALA A 351 -5.56 -23.45 -7.52
C ALA A 351 -6.74 -22.54 -7.82
N TYR A 352 -7.22 -21.83 -6.79
CA TYR A 352 -8.24 -20.79 -6.90
C TYR A 352 -7.81 -19.53 -6.16
N TYR A 353 -8.16 -18.38 -6.71
CA TYR A 353 -7.68 -17.08 -6.29
C TYR A 353 -8.89 -16.17 -6.01
N PRO A 354 -9.01 -15.57 -4.82
CA PRO A 354 -10.11 -14.66 -4.53
C PRO A 354 -10.09 -13.44 -5.45
N ILE A 355 -11.25 -13.00 -5.90
CA ILE A 355 -11.43 -11.72 -6.60
C ILE A 355 -12.31 -10.84 -5.73
N LEU A 356 -11.73 -9.77 -5.19
CA LEU A 356 -12.38 -8.94 -4.17
C LEU A 356 -13.38 -7.94 -4.75
N ASP A 357 -13.38 -7.72 -6.06
CA ASP A 357 -14.31 -6.86 -6.77
C ASP A 357 -14.53 -7.37 -8.20
N GLU A 358 -15.77 -7.36 -8.69
CA GLU A 358 -16.08 -7.77 -10.06
C GLU A 358 -15.35 -6.94 -11.12
N VAL A 359 -15.08 -5.66 -10.86
CA VAL A 359 -14.29 -4.79 -11.75
C VAL A 359 -12.87 -5.34 -11.94
N ILE A 360 -12.29 -6.01 -10.94
CA ILE A 360 -11.00 -6.68 -11.11
C ILE A 360 -11.12 -7.86 -12.07
N ALA A 361 -12.19 -8.66 -11.95
CA ALA A 361 -12.44 -9.76 -12.89
C ALA A 361 -12.58 -9.23 -14.32
N GLN A 362 -13.37 -8.16 -14.51
CA GLN A 362 -13.57 -7.54 -15.82
C GLN A 362 -12.28 -6.94 -16.40
N ALA A 363 -11.45 -6.29 -15.58
CA ALA A 363 -10.21 -5.66 -16.03
C ALA A 363 -9.11 -6.68 -16.42
N ASN A 364 -9.03 -7.80 -15.70
CA ASN A 364 -8.00 -8.83 -15.90
C ASN A 364 -8.42 -9.95 -16.86
N PHE A 365 -9.71 -10.28 -16.86
CA PHE A 365 -10.27 -11.44 -17.54
C PHE A 365 -11.49 -11.07 -18.39
N SER A 366 -11.43 -9.95 -19.12
CA SER A 366 -12.54 -9.45 -19.97
C SER A 366 -13.08 -10.44 -21.01
N HIS A 367 -12.32 -11.48 -21.33
CA HIS A 367 -12.68 -12.55 -22.27
C HIS A 367 -13.34 -13.76 -21.60
N LEU A 368 -13.32 -13.84 -20.26
CA LEU A 368 -13.96 -14.92 -19.50
C LEU A 368 -15.33 -14.48 -19.02
N LEU A 369 -16.30 -15.39 -19.14
CA LEU A 369 -17.62 -15.21 -18.54
C LEU A 369 -17.56 -15.57 -17.04
N ILE A 370 -18.38 -14.88 -16.24
CA ILE A 370 -18.57 -15.24 -14.83
C ILE A 370 -19.57 -16.39 -14.75
N GLU A 371 -19.07 -17.57 -14.43
CA GLU A 371 -19.87 -18.78 -14.24
C GLU A 371 -20.35 -18.90 -12.78
N THR A 372 -21.28 -19.81 -12.51
CA THR A 372 -21.69 -20.13 -11.13
C THR A 372 -21.05 -21.44 -10.69
N ALA A 373 -20.47 -21.46 -9.50
CA ALA A 373 -19.87 -22.67 -8.92
C ALA A 373 -20.41 -22.95 -7.52
N ASN A 374 -20.42 -24.21 -7.12
CA ASN A 374 -20.72 -24.63 -5.75
C ASN A 374 -19.43 -24.84 -4.95
N PHE A 375 -19.49 -24.63 -3.63
CA PHE A 375 -18.34 -24.75 -2.74
C PHE A 375 -17.64 -26.13 -2.79
N VAL A 376 -18.37 -27.20 -3.09
CA VAL A 376 -17.82 -28.56 -3.25
C VAL A 376 -16.77 -28.64 -4.37
N GLU A 377 -16.87 -27.78 -5.39
CA GLU A 377 -15.93 -27.74 -6.51
C GLU A 377 -14.53 -27.23 -6.12
N PHE A 378 -14.39 -26.72 -4.89
CA PHE A 378 -13.14 -26.16 -4.36
C PHE A 378 -12.40 -27.11 -3.41
N GLU A 379 -12.98 -28.27 -3.04
CA GLU A 379 -12.42 -29.17 -2.00
C GLU A 379 -11.00 -29.65 -2.32
N ASP A 380 -10.68 -29.84 -3.61
CA ASP A 380 -9.37 -30.31 -4.07
C ASP A 380 -8.47 -29.17 -4.60
N LEU A 381 -8.89 -27.91 -4.49
CA LEU A 381 -8.15 -26.75 -5.00
C LEU A 381 -7.38 -26.03 -3.89
N THR A 382 -6.19 -25.52 -4.23
CA THR A 382 -5.36 -24.74 -3.31
C THR A 382 -5.70 -23.25 -3.38
N LEU A 383 -5.92 -22.61 -2.24
CA LEU A 383 -6.16 -21.17 -2.17
C LEU A 383 -4.88 -20.39 -2.49
N GLY A 384 -4.95 -19.48 -3.45
CA GLY A 384 -3.89 -18.53 -3.80
C GLY A 384 -4.17 -17.11 -3.32
N ASP A 385 -3.21 -16.22 -3.56
CA ASP A 385 -3.35 -14.80 -3.22
C ASP A 385 -4.46 -14.13 -4.05
N PRO A 386 -5.16 -13.12 -3.52
CA PRO A 386 -6.21 -12.43 -4.27
C PRO A 386 -5.68 -11.85 -5.57
N ILE A 387 -6.49 -11.96 -6.62
CA ILE A 387 -6.21 -11.28 -7.89
C ILE A 387 -6.36 -9.77 -7.67
N LEU A 388 -5.30 -9.02 -8.02
CA LEU A 388 -5.25 -7.56 -8.00
C LEU A 388 -5.44 -7.01 -9.43
N LEU A 389 -5.70 -5.71 -9.58
CA LEU A 389 -5.74 -5.09 -10.91
C LEU A 389 -4.39 -5.26 -11.61
N LYS A 390 -4.43 -5.60 -12.91
CA LYS A 390 -3.23 -5.64 -13.74
C LYS A 390 -2.56 -4.27 -13.80
N ASP A 391 -1.23 -4.32 -13.94
CA ASP A 391 -0.37 -3.15 -14.09
C ASP A 391 -0.87 -2.22 -15.21
N GLY A 392 -0.78 -0.91 -14.99
CA GLY A 392 -1.19 0.14 -15.91
C GLY A 392 -2.67 0.53 -15.84
N ILE A 393 -3.51 -0.19 -15.09
CA ILE A 393 -4.92 0.18 -14.91
C ILE A 393 -5.05 1.41 -14.01
N LEU A 394 -5.73 2.44 -14.53
CA LEU A 394 -6.17 3.59 -13.76
C LEU A 394 -7.40 3.22 -12.94
N PHE A 395 -7.38 3.52 -11.65
CA PHE A 395 -8.51 3.20 -10.81
C PHE A 395 -8.73 4.19 -9.67
N GLY A 396 -10.00 4.35 -9.31
CA GLY A 396 -10.44 4.98 -8.09
C GLY A 396 -10.91 3.93 -7.09
N VAL A 397 -10.89 4.28 -5.80
CA VAL A 397 -11.52 3.48 -4.77
C VAL A 397 -12.84 4.15 -4.41
N LYS A 398 -13.96 3.45 -4.55
CA LYS A 398 -15.30 3.98 -4.24
C LYS A 398 -15.32 4.58 -2.82
N GLY A 399 -15.90 5.77 -2.68
CA GLY A 399 -15.90 6.53 -1.43
C GLY A 399 -14.58 7.25 -1.09
N ARG A 400 -13.59 7.28 -2.00
CA ARG A 400 -12.35 8.06 -1.86
C ARG A 400 -12.17 8.99 -3.06
N ASN A 401 -11.64 10.18 -2.78
CA ASN A 401 -11.36 11.22 -3.78
C ASN A 401 -9.94 11.13 -4.37
N LYS A 402 -9.40 9.91 -4.51
CA LYS A 402 -8.03 9.67 -4.97
C LYS A 402 -8.03 8.74 -6.15
N ILE A 403 -7.25 9.10 -7.17
CA ILE A 403 -7.03 8.28 -8.35
C ILE A 403 -5.65 7.64 -8.23
N TYR A 404 -5.58 6.39 -8.67
CA TYR A 404 -4.39 5.57 -8.62
C TYR A 404 -4.11 4.95 -9.99
N VAL A 405 -2.88 4.52 -10.18
CA VAL A 405 -2.53 3.53 -11.21
C VAL A 405 -1.98 2.28 -10.52
N ALA A 406 -2.38 1.11 -11.01
CA ALA A 406 -1.89 -0.17 -10.52
C ALA A 406 -0.48 -0.44 -11.07
N GLU A 407 0.45 -0.81 -10.21
CA GLU A 407 1.83 -1.14 -10.59
C GLU A 407 2.43 -2.14 -9.61
N LYS A 408 2.79 -3.35 -10.09
CA LYS A 408 3.40 -4.44 -9.31
C LYS A 408 2.66 -4.74 -8.01
N GLY A 409 1.33 -4.82 -8.11
CA GLY A 409 0.43 -5.05 -6.96
C GLY A 409 0.26 -3.84 -6.02
N LYS A 410 0.84 -2.68 -6.37
CA LYS A 410 0.70 -1.43 -5.61
C LYS A 410 -0.27 -0.47 -6.27
N LYS A 411 -0.87 0.40 -5.46
CA LYS A 411 -1.61 1.60 -5.89
C LYS A 411 -0.69 2.82 -5.82
N ARG A 412 -0.32 3.37 -6.96
CA ARG A 412 0.47 4.59 -7.09
C ARG A 412 -0.49 5.78 -7.17
N HIS A 413 -0.57 6.60 -6.12
CA HIS A 413 -1.50 7.72 -6.07
C HIS A 413 -1.13 8.81 -7.09
N ILE A 414 -2.06 9.25 -7.93
CA ILE A 414 -1.85 10.38 -8.84
C ILE A 414 -2.13 11.67 -8.08
N ALA A 415 -1.09 12.50 -7.90
CA ALA A 415 -1.09 13.54 -6.87
C ALA A 415 -2.14 14.66 -7.08
N SER A 416 -2.51 14.94 -8.33
CA SER A 416 -3.54 15.92 -8.68
C SER A 416 -4.12 15.65 -10.08
N GLU A 417 -5.23 16.33 -10.39
CA GLU A 417 -5.80 16.41 -11.73
C GLU A 417 -4.79 16.93 -12.76
N ASP A 418 -4.04 18.00 -12.46
CA ASP A 418 -2.98 18.49 -13.35
C ASP A 418 -1.92 17.42 -13.67
N VAL A 419 -1.59 16.55 -12.69
CA VAL A 419 -0.65 15.45 -12.90
C VAL A 419 -1.30 14.37 -13.77
N PHE A 420 -2.57 14.07 -13.54
CA PHE A 420 -3.34 13.10 -14.31
C PHE A 420 -3.42 13.49 -15.79
N GLU A 421 -3.82 14.73 -16.06
CA GLU A 421 -3.92 15.28 -17.41
C GLU A 421 -2.54 15.50 -18.04
N GLY A 422 -1.57 15.99 -17.27
CA GLY A 422 -0.19 16.20 -17.73
C GLY A 422 0.51 14.90 -18.11
N LEU A 423 0.10 13.77 -17.53
CA LEU A 423 0.53 12.43 -17.93
C LEU A 423 -0.13 11.97 -19.24
N GLY A 424 -1.18 12.63 -19.71
CA GLY A 424 -1.97 12.22 -20.87
C GLY A 424 -3.02 11.15 -20.54
N TYR A 425 -3.32 10.91 -19.26
CA TYR A 425 -4.37 9.98 -18.86
C TYR A 425 -5.76 10.56 -19.14
N SER A 426 -6.72 9.68 -19.41
CA SER A 426 -8.12 10.05 -19.66
C SER A 426 -9.00 9.61 -18.50
N TRP A 427 -9.86 10.51 -18.02
CA TRP A 427 -10.77 10.25 -16.89
C TRP A 427 -11.76 9.11 -17.19
N GLU A 428 -12.09 8.89 -18.47
CA GLU A 428 -12.95 7.79 -18.94
C GLU A 428 -12.33 6.39 -18.77
N ASN A 429 -11.02 6.33 -18.55
CA ASN A 429 -10.27 5.09 -18.39
C ASN A 429 -10.14 4.64 -16.93
N ILE A 430 -10.69 5.40 -16.00
CA ILE A 430 -10.67 5.06 -14.57
C ILE A 430 -11.73 4.00 -14.29
N VAL A 431 -11.30 2.88 -13.72
CA VAL A 431 -12.22 1.88 -13.16
C VAL A 431 -12.40 2.11 -11.67
N TRP A 432 -13.60 1.88 -11.14
CA TRP A 432 -13.90 2.14 -9.73
C TRP A 432 -14.09 0.84 -8.96
N ILE A 433 -13.12 0.51 -8.11
CA ILE A 433 -13.14 -0.70 -7.29
C ILE A 433 -13.62 -0.39 -5.86
N ASN A 434 -14.18 -1.38 -5.17
CA ASN A 434 -14.55 -1.26 -3.77
C ASN A 434 -13.33 -1.11 -2.86
N GLN A 435 -13.58 -0.75 -1.61
CA GLN A 435 -12.52 -0.43 -0.67
C GLN A 435 -11.67 -1.64 -0.26
N PHE A 436 -12.23 -2.85 -0.22
CA PHE A 436 -11.45 -4.07 0.09
C PHE A 436 -10.45 -4.39 -1.01
N ALA A 437 -10.90 -4.35 -2.26
CA ALA A 437 -10.05 -4.45 -3.44
C ALA A 437 -8.98 -3.35 -3.44
N GLY A 438 -9.36 -2.10 -3.16
CA GLY A 438 -8.43 -0.99 -3.04
C GLY A 438 -7.42 -1.13 -1.90
N MET A 439 -7.75 -1.86 -0.83
CA MET A 439 -6.84 -2.14 0.29
C MET A 439 -5.89 -3.30 0.04
N ALA A 440 -6.30 -4.27 -0.78
CA ALA A 440 -5.44 -5.38 -1.19
C ALA A 440 -4.27 -4.93 -2.09
N HIS A 441 -4.37 -3.74 -2.69
CA HIS A 441 -3.24 -3.07 -3.34
C HIS A 441 -2.39 -2.34 -2.29
N ASP A 442 -1.13 -2.73 -2.17
CA ASP A 442 -0.17 -2.04 -1.30
C ASP A 442 0.01 -0.59 -1.73
N THR A 443 0.35 0.31 -0.80
CA THR A 443 0.55 1.72 -1.18
C THR A 443 1.93 1.88 -1.81
N GLY A 444 1.98 2.32 -3.06
CA GLY A 444 3.20 2.72 -3.74
C GLY A 444 3.39 4.23 -3.71
N SER A 445 4.58 4.69 -4.10
CA SER A 445 4.92 6.12 -4.16
C SER A 445 3.93 6.88 -5.04
N PRO A 446 3.54 8.12 -4.70
CA PRO A 446 2.66 8.88 -5.57
C PRO A 446 3.34 9.20 -6.91
N MET A 447 2.57 9.17 -7.99
CA MET A 447 2.96 9.76 -9.26
C MET A 447 2.93 11.27 -9.14
N SER A 448 4.03 11.89 -9.56
CA SER A 448 4.16 13.33 -9.64
C SER A 448 4.90 13.66 -10.93
N VAL A 449 4.17 14.11 -11.93
CA VAL A 449 4.74 14.57 -13.20
C VAL A 449 4.42 16.04 -13.39
N LYS A 450 5.40 16.72 -13.98
CA LYS A 450 5.46 18.15 -14.22
C LYS A 450 4.39 18.54 -15.26
N PRO A 451 3.70 19.68 -15.13
CA PRO A 451 2.95 20.23 -16.25
C PRO A 451 3.93 20.49 -17.41
N SER A 452 3.72 19.81 -18.53
CA SER A 452 4.38 20.17 -19.78
C SER A 452 3.79 21.50 -20.23
N SER A 453 4.65 22.42 -20.65
CA SER A 453 4.26 23.63 -21.37
C SER A 453 3.82 23.26 -22.79
N TYR A 454 2.77 22.45 -22.93
CA TYR A 454 2.05 22.29 -24.18
C TYR A 454 0.83 23.20 -24.13
N THR A 455 1.01 24.43 -24.62
CA THR A 455 -0.12 25.22 -25.08
C THR A 455 -0.44 24.74 -26.49
N PRO A 456 -1.63 24.19 -26.78
CA PRO A 456 -2.11 24.13 -28.14
C PRO A 456 -2.18 25.57 -28.64
N ASP A 457 -1.40 25.86 -29.69
CA ASP A 457 -1.45 27.11 -30.40
C ASP A 457 -2.89 27.33 -30.89
N THR A 458 -3.62 28.20 -30.21
CA THR A 458 -4.90 28.74 -30.69
C THR A 458 -4.79 30.24 -30.64
N THR A 459 -4.46 30.79 -31.81
CA THR A 459 -4.67 32.20 -32.10
C THR A 459 -6.16 32.51 -31.96
N PRO A 460 -6.53 33.64 -31.31
CA PRO A 460 -7.92 34.04 -31.18
C PRO A 460 -8.34 34.75 -32.48
N ASP A 461 -9.33 34.20 -33.18
CA ASP A 461 -10.18 35.04 -34.02
C ASP A 461 -11.61 35.00 -33.50
N SER A 462 -12.09 36.20 -33.21
CA SER A 462 -13.44 36.46 -32.77
C SER A 462 -14.39 36.30 -33.95
N SER A 463 -15.52 35.62 -33.78
CA SER A 463 -16.83 36.27 -33.91
C SER A 463 -18.01 35.29 -33.83
N THR A 464 -18.99 35.76 -33.05
CA THR A 464 -20.42 35.47 -33.07
C THR A 464 -20.98 34.23 -32.33
N PRO A 465 -22.10 34.43 -31.59
CA PRO A 465 -22.63 33.47 -30.63
C PRO A 465 -23.74 32.61 -31.23
N VAL A 466 -23.80 31.34 -30.84
CA VAL A 466 -24.95 30.45 -31.06
C VAL A 466 -25.14 29.67 -29.77
N GLU A 467 -26.00 30.19 -28.89
CA GLU A 467 -27.38 29.74 -28.69
C GLU A 467 -27.43 28.46 -27.86
N THR A 468 -27.75 28.67 -26.59
CA THR A 468 -28.07 27.69 -25.57
C THR A 468 -29.21 26.78 -26.03
N THR A 469 -28.90 25.51 -26.29
CA THR A 469 -29.87 24.42 -26.09
C THR A 469 -29.49 23.68 -24.82
N GLU A 470 -30.43 23.65 -23.89
CA GLU A 470 -30.34 22.97 -22.59
C GLU A 470 -29.88 21.51 -22.75
N PRO A 471 -29.03 20.99 -21.83
CA PRO A 471 -28.74 19.56 -21.77
C PRO A 471 -30.02 18.81 -21.40
N ILE A 472 -30.33 17.80 -22.20
CA ILE A 472 -31.35 16.80 -21.92
C ILE A 472 -30.99 16.10 -20.62
N ASP A 473 -31.92 16.18 -19.68
CA ASP A 473 -32.03 15.39 -18.47
C ASP A 473 -31.97 13.89 -18.82
N ASN A 474 -30.85 13.26 -18.49
CA ASN A 474 -30.75 11.84 -18.18
C ASN A 474 -30.01 11.74 -16.84
N SER A 475 -30.65 12.18 -15.76
CA SER A 475 -30.32 11.69 -14.43
C SER A 475 -30.72 10.21 -14.33
N GLU A 476 -29.78 9.30 -14.60
CA GLU A 476 -29.68 8.12 -13.75
C GLU A 476 -28.65 8.47 -12.68
N GLU A 477 -29.15 8.64 -11.46
CA GLU A 477 -28.40 9.04 -10.27
C GLU A 477 -27.20 8.09 -10.06
N ASP A 478 -25.99 8.62 -10.22
CA ASP A 478 -24.78 7.97 -9.72
C ASP A 478 -24.90 7.84 -8.19
N GLU A 479 -25.23 6.65 -7.69
CA GLU A 479 -25.19 6.34 -6.26
C GLU A 479 -23.74 6.52 -5.75
N VAL A 480 -23.51 7.65 -5.08
CA VAL A 480 -22.38 7.84 -4.18
C VAL A 480 -22.55 6.84 -3.04
N ILE A 481 -21.95 5.64 -3.16
CA ILE A 481 -21.98 4.64 -2.09
C ILE A 481 -21.23 5.22 -0.87
N ASP A 482 -22.00 5.73 0.08
CA ASP A 482 -21.55 6.19 1.38
C ASP A 482 -21.13 4.95 2.20
N PRO A 483 -19.98 4.90 2.91
CA PRO A 483 -19.65 3.81 3.84
C PRO A 483 -20.76 3.49 4.87
N VAL A 484 -21.69 4.44 5.07
CA VAL A 484 -22.99 4.29 5.74
C VAL A 484 -23.90 3.22 5.14
N GLU A 485 -23.80 2.91 3.84
CA GLU A 485 -24.67 1.97 3.14
C GLU A 485 -24.36 0.51 3.48
N TYR A 486 -23.09 0.18 3.72
CA TYR A 486 -22.69 -1.16 4.16
C TYR A 486 -22.87 -1.35 5.66
N LEU A 487 -22.83 -0.26 6.43
CA LEU A 487 -23.01 -0.28 7.87
C LEU A 487 -24.35 -0.93 8.21
N VAL A 488 -24.34 -1.99 9.01
CA VAL A 488 -25.57 -2.60 9.49
C VAL A 488 -26.28 -1.62 10.44
N ARG A 489 -27.33 -0.99 9.92
CA ARG A 489 -28.18 -0.05 10.64
C ARG A 489 -29.36 -0.73 11.32
N THR A 490 -29.73 -0.24 12.48
CA THR A 490 -30.99 -0.65 13.11
C THR A 490 -32.15 0.13 12.45
N PRO A 491 -33.17 -0.54 11.90
CA PRO A 491 -34.32 0.14 11.31
C PRO A 491 -34.95 1.09 12.33
N ALA A 492 -35.40 2.28 11.87
CA ALA A 492 -35.97 3.30 12.75
C ALA A 492 -37.12 2.77 13.65
N ALA A 493 -37.93 1.85 13.12
CA ALA A 493 -39.03 1.21 13.83
C ALA A 493 -38.59 0.21 14.93
N GLN A 494 -37.32 -0.19 14.95
CA GLN A 494 -36.74 -1.14 15.91
C GLN A 494 -35.77 -0.46 16.88
N LEU A 495 -35.66 0.86 16.84
CA LEU A 495 -34.82 1.61 17.78
C LEU A 495 -35.31 1.38 19.21
N SER A 496 -34.37 1.02 20.08
CA SER A 496 -34.64 0.77 21.50
C SER A 496 -33.56 1.39 22.36
N TYR A 497 -33.96 1.84 23.56
CA TYR A 497 -33.08 2.51 24.50
C TYR A 497 -33.29 1.98 25.90
N VAL A 498 -32.23 1.98 26.70
CA VAL A 498 -32.27 1.70 28.13
C VAL A 498 -31.60 2.87 28.84
N GLY A 499 -32.21 3.37 29.93
CA GLY A 499 -31.66 4.46 30.72
C GLY A 499 -31.54 5.79 29.96
N PRO A 500 -30.61 6.67 30.37
CA PRO A 500 -30.39 7.96 29.73
C PRO A 500 -29.98 7.83 28.25
N GLN A 501 -30.57 8.67 27.41
CA GLN A 501 -30.31 8.71 25.98
C GLN A 501 -29.16 9.66 25.67
N PHE A 502 -28.26 9.23 24.78
CA PHE A 502 -27.18 10.06 24.25
C PHE A 502 -27.51 10.48 22.82
N ASN A 503 -27.37 11.77 22.50
CA ASN A 503 -27.41 12.22 21.11
C ASN A 503 -26.15 11.74 20.40
N THR A 504 -26.26 10.71 19.57
CA THR A 504 -25.12 10.03 18.97
C THR A 504 -25.51 9.30 17.69
N GLU A 505 -24.61 9.37 16.70
CA GLU A 505 -24.72 8.67 15.42
C GLU A 505 -24.40 7.17 15.53
N MET A 506 -24.02 6.71 16.72
CA MET A 506 -23.72 5.30 16.95
C MET A 506 -24.95 4.43 16.80
N GLU A 507 -24.81 3.36 16.02
CA GLU A 507 -25.92 2.43 15.80
C GLU A 507 -26.26 1.62 17.05
N ALA A 508 -25.27 1.25 17.87
CA ALA A 508 -25.51 0.66 19.18
C ALA A 508 -24.42 1.00 20.21
N TYR A 509 -24.84 1.14 21.46
CA TYR A 509 -23.93 1.24 22.60
C TYR A 509 -24.57 0.64 23.85
N LEU A 510 -23.73 0.26 24.81
CA LEU A 510 -24.11 -0.20 26.13
C LEU A 510 -23.11 0.30 27.17
N VAL A 511 -23.61 0.82 28.27
CA VAL A 511 -22.83 1.15 29.48
C VAL A 511 -23.40 0.36 30.64
N ALA A 512 -22.57 -0.40 31.34
CA ALA A 512 -22.98 -1.22 32.48
C ALA A 512 -22.02 -1.12 33.65
N ASN A 513 -22.54 -1.33 34.86
CA ASN A 513 -21.72 -1.60 36.03
C ASN A 513 -21.02 -2.96 35.85
N TYR A 514 -19.71 -3.02 36.07
CA TYR A 514 -18.94 -4.24 35.82
C TYR A 514 -19.28 -5.39 36.79
N ASP A 515 -19.47 -5.10 38.07
CA ASP A 515 -19.66 -6.13 39.09
C ASP A 515 -21.08 -6.69 39.06
N THR A 516 -22.08 -5.81 39.01
CA THR A 516 -23.49 -6.19 39.02
C THR A 516 -24.02 -6.57 37.64
N GLN A 517 -23.32 -6.20 36.56
CA GLN A 517 -23.77 -6.31 35.18
C GLN A 517 -25.05 -5.50 34.90
N GLU A 518 -25.43 -4.59 35.79
CA GLU A 518 -26.57 -3.70 35.61
C GLU A 518 -26.32 -2.76 34.44
N ILE A 519 -27.23 -2.74 33.47
CA ILE A 519 -27.15 -1.88 32.30
C ILE A 519 -27.70 -0.50 32.67
N LEU A 520 -26.81 0.50 32.65
CA LEU A 520 -27.07 1.87 33.09
C LEU A 520 -27.59 2.74 31.94
N ALA A 521 -27.06 2.52 30.73
CA ALA A 521 -27.52 3.17 29.51
C ALA A 521 -27.28 2.28 28.29
N GLY A 522 -28.10 2.42 27.25
CA GLY A 522 -27.88 1.72 25.99
C GLY A 522 -28.79 2.16 24.86
N LYS A 523 -28.35 1.89 23.63
CA LYS A 523 -29.10 2.00 22.37
C LYS A 523 -28.95 0.69 21.59
N ASN A 524 -30.05 0.14 21.11
CA ASN A 524 -30.12 -1.05 20.26
C ASN A 524 -29.32 -2.25 20.81
N ILE A 525 -29.36 -2.45 22.13
CA ILE A 525 -28.50 -3.39 22.84
C ILE A 525 -28.77 -4.87 22.56
N ASP A 526 -29.91 -5.16 21.92
CA ASP A 526 -30.34 -6.51 21.52
C ASP A 526 -30.34 -6.71 20.00
N PHE A 527 -29.92 -5.70 19.23
CA PHE A 527 -29.89 -5.78 17.76
C PHE A 527 -28.58 -6.42 17.28
N LYS A 528 -28.71 -7.57 16.62
CA LYS A 528 -27.58 -8.37 16.11
C LYS A 528 -26.85 -7.61 14.99
N ARG A 529 -25.53 -7.58 15.07
CA ARG A 529 -24.67 -6.89 14.10
C ARG A 529 -23.27 -7.52 14.06
N PRO A 530 -22.52 -7.32 12.96
CA PRO A 530 -21.11 -7.72 12.89
C PRO A 530 -20.30 -7.07 14.02
N MET A 531 -19.40 -7.83 14.66
CA MET A 531 -18.60 -7.34 15.79
C MET A 531 -17.14 -7.07 15.44
N ALA A 532 -16.69 -7.43 14.23
CA ALA A 532 -15.31 -7.30 13.78
C ALA A 532 -14.32 -7.91 14.82
N SER A 533 -13.13 -7.33 14.98
CA SER A 533 -12.07 -7.84 15.88
C SER A 533 -12.43 -7.90 17.38
N LEU A 534 -13.62 -7.49 17.79
CA LEU A 534 -14.15 -7.85 19.12
C LEU A 534 -14.22 -9.38 19.30
N THR A 535 -14.39 -10.14 18.22
CA THR A 535 -14.30 -11.61 18.19
C THR A 535 -13.09 -12.17 18.94
N LYS A 536 -11.92 -11.50 18.82
CA LYS A 536 -10.66 -11.96 19.42
C LYS A 536 -10.70 -12.07 20.95
N VAL A 537 -11.63 -11.38 21.62
CA VAL A 537 -11.82 -11.53 23.07
C VAL A 537 -12.32 -12.93 23.42
N MET A 538 -13.29 -13.45 22.66
CA MET A 538 -13.76 -14.84 22.83
C MET A 538 -12.66 -15.83 22.44
N THR A 539 -11.92 -15.56 21.35
CA THR A 539 -10.79 -16.40 20.93
C THR A 539 -9.74 -16.51 22.03
N GLY A 540 -9.31 -15.37 22.59
CA GLY A 540 -8.36 -15.35 23.70
C GLY A 540 -8.90 -16.09 24.93
N TYR A 541 -10.16 -15.86 25.29
CA TYR A 541 -10.80 -16.57 26.42
C TYR A 541 -10.83 -18.09 26.21
N GLN A 542 -11.23 -18.54 25.02
CA GLN A 542 -11.29 -19.97 24.71
C GLN A 542 -9.89 -20.60 24.69
N LEU A 543 -8.86 -19.90 24.19
CA LEU A 543 -7.46 -20.35 24.30
C LEU A 543 -7.01 -20.51 25.76
N MET A 544 -7.44 -19.60 26.66
CA MET A 544 -7.16 -19.75 28.10
C MET A 544 -7.84 -20.99 28.67
N MET A 545 -9.12 -21.18 28.36
CA MET A 545 -9.91 -22.35 28.79
C MET A 545 -9.30 -23.67 28.30
N ASP A 546 -8.77 -23.67 27.09
CA ASP A 546 -8.10 -24.83 26.50
C ASP A 546 -6.70 -25.07 27.07
N GLY A 547 -6.19 -24.19 27.95
CA GLY A 547 -4.87 -24.28 28.56
C GLY A 547 -3.75 -23.97 27.57
N ILE A 548 -3.77 -22.78 26.98
CA ILE A 548 -2.68 -22.29 26.12
C ILE A 548 -1.35 -22.22 26.91
N GLY A 549 -0.29 -22.78 26.34
CA GLY A 549 1.04 -22.73 26.95
C GLY A 549 1.77 -21.46 26.56
N PHE A 550 1.72 -20.39 27.38
CA PHE A 550 2.34 -19.10 27.04
C PHE A 550 3.85 -19.15 26.75
N ASN A 551 4.57 -20.08 27.43
CA ASN A 551 6.00 -20.29 27.24
C ASN A 551 6.32 -21.23 26.07
N LYS A 552 5.31 -21.88 25.48
CA LYS A 552 5.47 -22.59 24.22
C LYS A 552 5.54 -21.59 23.08
N SER A 553 5.87 -22.08 21.91
CA SER A 553 5.99 -21.27 20.72
C SER A 553 5.29 -21.91 19.53
N THR A 554 4.98 -21.07 18.55
CA THR A 554 4.32 -21.47 17.31
C THR A 554 5.13 -20.96 16.13
N THR A 555 5.38 -21.85 15.18
CA THR A 555 6.05 -21.52 13.92
C THR A 555 5.04 -20.92 12.96
N TYR A 556 5.39 -19.80 12.34
CA TYR A 556 4.60 -19.20 11.30
C TYR A 556 4.67 -20.04 10.03
N ASN A 557 3.49 -20.26 9.46
CA ASN A 557 3.29 -20.97 8.22
C ASN A 557 2.24 -20.17 7.45
N SER A 558 2.67 -19.49 6.42
CA SER A 558 1.87 -18.58 5.62
C SER A 558 0.67 -19.27 4.99
N SER A 559 0.79 -20.55 4.60
CA SER A 559 -0.33 -21.31 4.01
C SER A 559 -1.50 -21.55 4.98
N ILE A 560 -1.24 -21.51 6.30
CA ILE A 560 -2.25 -21.78 7.34
C ILE A 560 -2.62 -20.50 8.09
N HIS A 561 -1.63 -19.66 8.38
CA HIS A 561 -1.75 -18.57 9.35
C HIS A 561 -1.92 -17.19 8.69
N ARG A 562 -1.55 -17.02 7.42
CA ARG A 562 -1.65 -15.71 6.75
C ARG A 562 -3.09 -15.24 6.74
N SER A 563 -3.30 -14.00 7.15
CA SER A 563 -4.59 -13.33 7.08
C SER A 563 -4.39 -11.92 6.55
N SER A 564 -5.33 -11.45 5.75
CA SER A 564 -5.38 -10.08 5.27
C SER A 564 -5.80 -9.12 6.39
N TYR A 565 -5.48 -7.83 6.23
CA TYR A 565 -5.73 -6.75 7.22
C TYR A 565 -4.88 -6.88 8.51
N HIS A 566 -4.14 -5.82 8.87
CA HIS A 566 -3.24 -5.82 10.05
C HIS A 566 -2.24 -6.99 10.06
N MET A 567 -1.38 -7.03 9.04
CA MET A 567 -0.39 -8.10 8.86
C MET A 567 0.65 -8.09 9.97
N TYR A 568 0.92 -9.27 10.50
CA TYR A 568 1.99 -9.49 11.46
C TYR A 568 3.33 -9.50 10.71
N ARG A 569 4.30 -8.72 11.19
CA ARG A 569 5.65 -8.64 10.60
C ARG A 569 6.40 -9.92 11.01
N ILE A 570 6.26 -10.98 10.23
CA ILE A 570 6.86 -12.30 10.45
C ILE A 570 7.08 -12.98 9.10
N ALA A 571 8.18 -13.71 8.94
CA ALA A 571 8.55 -14.47 7.76
C ALA A 571 8.29 -15.99 7.95
N GLU A 572 8.16 -16.69 6.82
CA GLU A 572 7.89 -18.13 6.78
C GLU A 572 8.92 -18.92 7.60
N GLY A 573 8.45 -19.79 8.51
CA GLY A 573 9.32 -20.61 9.34
C GLY A 573 9.78 -19.94 10.65
N GLU A 574 9.54 -18.65 10.85
CA GLU A 574 9.87 -17.98 12.10
C GLU A 574 9.00 -18.44 13.26
N ARG A 575 9.57 -18.45 14.45
CA ARG A 575 8.90 -19.03 15.63
C ARG A 575 8.77 -18.02 16.75
N VAL A 576 7.55 -17.78 17.22
CA VAL A 576 7.24 -16.79 18.27
C VAL A 576 6.60 -17.44 19.48
N ARG A 577 6.85 -16.92 20.68
CA ARG A 577 6.20 -17.40 21.91
C ARG A 577 4.70 -17.13 21.87
N ASN A 578 3.91 -18.06 22.38
CA ASN A 578 2.46 -17.91 22.42
C ASN A 578 2.03 -16.73 23.29
N GLY A 579 2.79 -16.43 24.36
CA GLY A 579 2.56 -15.23 25.16
C GLY A 579 2.66 -13.92 24.37
N ASP A 580 3.55 -13.85 23.39
CA ASP A 580 3.76 -12.66 22.55
C ASP A 580 2.71 -12.58 21.45
N LEU A 581 2.34 -13.73 20.88
CA LEU A 581 1.20 -13.82 19.96
C LEU A 581 -0.12 -13.37 20.62
N MET A 582 -0.32 -13.64 21.93
CA MET A 582 -1.48 -13.15 22.67
C MET A 582 -1.50 -11.63 22.79
N TYR A 583 -0.34 -10.99 23.00
CA TYR A 583 -0.21 -9.53 22.93
C TYR A 583 -0.56 -9.01 21.53
N ALA A 584 0.02 -9.60 20.49
CA ALA A 584 -0.23 -9.19 19.11
C ALA A 584 -1.70 -9.31 18.70
N MET A 585 -2.37 -10.39 19.10
CA MET A 585 -3.78 -10.62 18.87
C MET A 585 -4.69 -9.63 19.64
N LEU A 586 -4.46 -9.46 20.95
CA LEU A 586 -5.41 -8.75 21.83
C LEU A 586 -5.10 -7.24 21.94
N THR A 587 -3.83 -6.85 21.96
CA THR A 587 -3.39 -5.46 22.12
C THR A 587 -3.41 -4.71 20.78
N SER A 588 -2.69 -5.23 19.77
CA SER A 588 -2.56 -4.60 18.45
C SER A 588 -3.57 -5.09 17.42
N SER A 589 -4.41 -6.06 17.77
CA SER A 589 -5.51 -6.55 16.95
C SER A 589 -5.09 -7.25 15.65
N LEU A 590 -3.88 -7.81 15.61
CA LEU A 590 -3.37 -8.48 14.40
C LEU A 590 -4.10 -9.80 14.17
N ASN A 591 -4.38 -10.12 12.90
CA ASN A 591 -5.18 -11.30 12.53
C ASN A 591 -4.35 -12.59 12.54
N THR A 592 -3.15 -12.56 11.95
CA THR A 592 -2.26 -13.73 11.85
C THR A 592 -1.99 -14.43 13.19
N PRO A 593 -1.70 -13.72 14.30
CA PRO A 593 -1.48 -14.36 15.60
C PRO A 593 -2.68 -15.16 16.11
N SER A 594 -3.91 -14.78 15.75
CA SER A 594 -5.13 -15.55 16.09
C SER A 594 -5.05 -16.96 15.55
N ARG A 595 -4.76 -17.09 14.24
CA ARG A 595 -4.66 -18.40 13.56
C ARG A 595 -3.47 -19.20 14.07
N MET A 596 -2.32 -18.57 14.31
CA MET A 596 -1.15 -19.22 14.91
C MET A 596 -1.49 -19.83 16.28
N LEU A 597 -2.10 -19.03 17.17
CA LEU A 597 -2.45 -19.48 18.51
C LEU A 597 -3.44 -20.64 18.50
N VAL A 598 -4.46 -20.58 17.64
CA VAL A 598 -5.43 -21.66 17.45
C VAL A 598 -4.75 -22.91 16.90
N ASN A 599 -3.89 -22.75 15.88
CA ASN A 599 -3.13 -23.86 15.32
C ASN A 599 -2.20 -24.55 16.33
N SER A 600 -1.68 -23.79 17.30
CA SER A 600 -0.86 -24.34 18.39
C SER A 600 -1.61 -25.30 19.32
N LYS A 601 -2.96 -25.30 19.26
CA LYS A 601 -3.84 -26.16 20.05
C LYS A 601 -4.50 -27.24 19.21
N GLU A 602 -4.82 -26.95 17.95
CA GLU A 602 -5.45 -27.91 17.05
C GLU A 602 -5.20 -27.57 15.58
N ASN A 603 -5.19 -28.59 14.72
CA ASN A 603 -4.90 -28.39 13.30
C ASN A 603 -6.06 -27.78 12.50
N GLN A 604 -7.29 -27.81 13.02
CA GLN A 604 -8.50 -27.38 12.29
C GLN A 604 -9.18 -26.20 12.99
N GLU A 605 -9.13 -25.01 12.39
CA GLU A 605 -9.74 -23.79 12.94
C GLU A 605 -11.27 -23.95 13.15
N SER A 606 -11.94 -24.75 12.32
CA SER A 606 -13.38 -25.03 12.43
C SER A 606 -13.77 -25.67 13.76
N ALA A 607 -12.92 -26.56 14.31
CA ALA A 607 -13.15 -27.18 15.61
C ALA A 607 -12.99 -26.17 16.77
N PHE A 608 -12.10 -25.19 16.63
CA PHE A 608 -12.00 -24.06 17.56
C PHE A 608 -13.26 -23.20 17.54
N ILE A 609 -13.73 -22.83 16.34
CA ILE A 609 -14.93 -22.01 16.13
C ILE A 609 -16.17 -22.70 16.71
N GLN A 610 -16.27 -24.03 16.58
CA GLN A 610 -17.35 -24.80 17.22
C GLN A 610 -17.32 -24.66 18.75
N ARG A 611 -16.13 -24.67 19.37
CA ARG A 611 -16.01 -24.45 20.82
C ARG A 611 -16.38 -23.03 21.24
N MET A 612 -15.96 -22.01 20.47
CA MET A 612 -16.41 -20.63 20.71
C MET A 612 -17.93 -20.51 20.67
N ASN A 613 -18.59 -21.10 19.67
CA ASN A 613 -20.05 -21.11 19.57
C ASN A 613 -20.73 -21.93 20.67
N THR A 614 -20.16 -23.08 21.03
CA THR A 614 -20.64 -23.89 22.16
C THR A 614 -20.54 -23.10 23.47
N GLN A 615 -19.44 -22.38 23.68
CA GLN A 615 -19.25 -21.54 24.85
C GLN A 615 -20.25 -20.39 24.90
N ALA A 616 -20.56 -19.76 23.76
CA ALA A 616 -21.62 -18.76 23.64
C ALA A 616 -22.99 -19.34 24.01
N GLN A 617 -23.33 -20.54 23.52
CA GLN A 617 -24.57 -21.24 23.86
C GLN A 617 -24.65 -21.59 25.36
N LEU A 618 -23.56 -22.07 25.95
CA LEU A 618 -23.49 -22.37 27.39
C LEU A 618 -23.70 -21.13 28.27
N TRP A 619 -23.37 -19.95 27.75
CA TRP A 619 -23.63 -18.67 28.40
C TRP A 619 -25.01 -18.08 28.06
N GLY A 620 -25.82 -18.78 27.25
CA GLY A 620 -27.14 -18.32 26.84
C GLY A 620 -27.11 -17.18 25.81
N LEU A 621 -26.00 -16.98 25.10
CA LEU A 621 -25.80 -15.90 24.13
C LEU A 621 -26.45 -16.24 22.79
N THR A 622 -27.77 -16.26 22.77
CA THR A 622 -28.58 -16.68 21.62
C THR A 622 -28.46 -15.77 20.39
N ASN A 623 -27.94 -14.54 20.58
CA ASN A 623 -27.71 -13.60 19.49
C ASN A 623 -26.23 -13.49 19.09
N THR A 624 -25.40 -14.42 19.54
CA THR A 624 -23.97 -14.45 19.20
C THR A 624 -23.63 -15.65 18.31
N ARG A 625 -22.85 -15.42 17.26
CA ARG A 625 -22.28 -16.43 16.40
C ARG A 625 -20.87 -16.05 15.99
N PHE A 626 -19.97 -17.02 16.00
CA PHE A 626 -18.62 -16.91 15.46
C PHE A 626 -18.49 -17.73 14.18
N THR A 627 -17.83 -17.17 13.18
CA THR A 627 -17.56 -17.83 11.90
C THR A 627 -16.07 -17.88 11.57
N ASP A 628 -15.24 -17.08 12.26
CA ASP A 628 -13.79 -17.20 12.29
C ASP A 628 -13.25 -16.86 13.69
N THR A 629 -11.92 -16.89 13.85
CA THR A 629 -11.27 -16.58 15.15
C THR A 629 -10.81 -15.12 15.28
N SER A 630 -10.83 -14.36 14.19
CA SER A 630 -10.21 -13.03 14.12
C SER A 630 -11.21 -11.88 14.09
N GLY A 631 -12.45 -12.14 13.68
CA GLY A 631 -13.45 -11.14 13.36
C GLY A 631 -13.23 -10.48 12.00
N PHE A 632 -12.66 -11.20 11.03
CA PHE A 632 -12.51 -10.75 9.65
C PHE A 632 -13.81 -10.97 8.86
N ASP A 633 -14.48 -12.10 9.09
CA ASP A 633 -15.79 -12.40 8.55
C ASP A 633 -16.90 -11.61 9.28
N SER A 634 -17.74 -10.89 8.51
CA SER A 634 -18.91 -10.14 9.00
C SER A 634 -20.02 -11.04 9.57
N GLY A 635 -19.95 -12.35 9.29
CA GLY A 635 -20.73 -13.41 9.93
C GLY A 635 -20.44 -13.60 11.43
N ASN A 636 -19.34 -13.05 11.94
CA ASN A 636 -19.13 -12.89 13.37
C ASN A 636 -20.04 -11.80 13.93
N GLN A 637 -21.17 -12.21 14.48
CA GLN A 637 -22.24 -11.31 14.90
C GLN A 637 -22.58 -11.47 16.38
N SER A 638 -22.89 -10.37 17.05
CA SER A 638 -23.35 -10.33 18.44
C SER A 638 -24.24 -9.12 18.66
N THR A 639 -24.64 -8.91 19.91
CA THR A 639 -25.35 -7.72 20.40
C THR A 639 -24.52 -7.10 21.52
N PRO A 640 -24.66 -5.79 21.81
CA PRO A 640 -24.02 -5.22 22.98
C PRO A 640 -24.32 -5.97 24.29
N ARG A 641 -25.55 -6.48 24.46
CA ARG A 641 -25.94 -7.26 25.64
C ARG A 641 -25.21 -8.60 25.73
N ASP A 642 -25.18 -9.38 24.66
CA ASP A 642 -24.47 -10.66 24.67
C ASP A 642 -22.97 -10.44 24.86
N TYR A 643 -22.42 -9.43 24.17
CA TYR A 643 -21.01 -9.09 24.22
C TYR A 643 -20.56 -8.58 25.59
N LEU A 644 -21.45 -7.95 26.37
CA LEU A 644 -21.20 -7.62 27.78
C LEU A 644 -20.82 -8.85 28.59
N THR A 645 -21.50 -9.98 28.37
CA THR A 645 -21.18 -11.25 29.03
C THR A 645 -19.81 -11.76 28.61
N ILE A 646 -19.52 -11.77 27.30
CA ILE A 646 -18.22 -12.22 26.76
C ILE A 646 -17.09 -11.41 27.36
N PHE A 647 -17.18 -10.09 27.23
CA PHE A 647 -16.12 -9.19 27.69
C PHE A 647 -15.94 -9.27 29.20
N SER A 648 -17.03 -9.32 29.97
CA SER A 648 -16.95 -9.40 31.43
C SER A 648 -16.44 -10.73 31.94
N LYS A 649 -16.76 -11.86 31.28
CA LYS A 649 -16.22 -13.18 31.61
C LYS A 649 -14.73 -13.25 31.27
N ALA A 650 -14.36 -12.79 30.08
CA ALA A 650 -12.96 -12.76 29.66
C ALA A 650 -12.12 -11.87 30.56
N SER A 651 -12.58 -10.65 30.86
CA SER A 651 -11.85 -9.72 31.71
C SER A 651 -11.83 -10.10 33.19
N LYS A 652 -12.48 -11.18 33.65
CA LYS A 652 -12.27 -11.68 35.02
C LYS A 652 -10.97 -12.47 35.14
N ASP A 653 -10.47 -13.03 34.04
CA ASP A 653 -9.19 -13.69 33.99
C ASP A 653 -8.04 -12.66 34.00
N THR A 654 -7.08 -12.83 34.90
CA THR A 654 -5.98 -11.88 35.10
C THR A 654 -5.00 -11.85 33.93
N ASN A 655 -4.82 -12.96 33.21
CA ASN A 655 -4.01 -12.97 31.99
C ASN A 655 -4.74 -12.24 30.85
N MET A 656 -6.04 -12.47 30.68
CA MET A 656 -6.83 -11.71 29.71
C MET A 656 -6.77 -10.20 29.97
N ARG A 657 -6.91 -9.78 31.25
CA ARG A 657 -6.73 -8.36 31.63
C ARG A 657 -5.34 -7.84 31.27
N LYS A 658 -4.28 -8.61 31.55
CA LYS A 658 -2.90 -8.24 31.21
C LYS A 658 -2.74 -7.94 29.72
N TYR A 659 -3.28 -8.78 28.84
CA TYR A 659 -3.15 -8.59 27.39
C TYR A 659 -4.06 -7.46 26.87
N LEU A 660 -5.32 -7.42 27.30
CA LEU A 660 -6.28 -6.39 26.89
C LEU A 660 -5.97 -4.99 27.48
N GLY A 661 -5.19 -4.91 28.55
CA GLY A 661 -4.86 -3.66 29.25
C GLY A 661 -3.49 -3.08 28.91
N ALA A 662 -2.67 -3.78 28.11
CA ALA A 662 -1.31 -3.33 27.81
C ALA A 662 -1.31 -2.15 26.84
N ALA A 663 -0.67 -1.04 27.21
CA ALA A 663 -0.54 0.13 26.33
C ALA A 663 0.35 -0.14 25.11
N SER A 664 1.35 -1.02 25.28
CA SER A 664 2.28 -1.47 24.25
C SER A 664 2.96 -2.77 24.68
N TYR A 665 3.64 -3.43 23.76
CA TYR A 665 4.50 -4.58 24.05
C TYR A 665 5.68 -4.64 23.09
N THR A 666 6.73 -5.33 23.54
CA THR A 666 7.86 -5.76 22.71
C THR A 666 7.92 -7.27 22.73
N TYR A 667 8.33 -7.88 21.63
CA TYR A 667 8.68 -9.29 21.61
C TYR A 667 9.87 -9.54 20.68
N SER A 668 10.49 -10.70 20.87
CA SER A 668 11.54 -11.19 19.99
C SER A 668 11.16 -12.57 19.46
N GLU A 669 11.52 -12.83 18.21
CA GLU A 669 11.44 -14.16 17.61
C GLU A 669 12.42 -15.13 18.28
N ILE A 670 11.98 -16.39 18.43
CA ILE A 670 12.81 -17.48 18.94
C ILE A 670 13.68 -18.04 17.83
N GLU A 671 13.11 -18.14 16.63
CA GLU A 671 13.81 -18.49 15.40
C GLU A 671 13.51 -17.37 14.42
N ASP A 672 14.57 -16.66 14.04
CA ASP A 672 14.61 -15.54 13.11
C ASP A 672 15.23 -16.03 11.80
N THR A 673 14.57 -15.74 10.69
CA THR A 673 14.99 -16.18 9.36
C THR A 673 15.32 -15.03 8.41
N ASP A 674 14.93 -13.80 8.75
CA ASP A 674 15.06 -12.63 7.89
C ASP A 674 16.03 -11.55 8.45
N GLY A 675 16.53 -11.76 9.66
CA GLY A 675 17.46 -10.88 10.35
C GLY A 675 16.77 -9.74 11.12
N LYS A 676 15.46 -9.82 11.41
CA LYS A 676 14.68 -8.79 12.11
C LYS A 676 13.94 -9.37 13.33
N PRO A 677 14.67 -9.86 14.34
CA PRO A 677 14.10 -10.65 15.42
C PRO A 677 13.22 -9.83 16.38
N ASP A 678 13.40 -8.50 16.47
CA ASP A 678 12.80 -7.67 17.51
C ASP A 678 11.65 -6.79 16.98
N HIS A 679 10.55 -6.77 17.74
CA HIS A 679 9.32 -6.08 17.35
C HIS A 679 8.73 -5.27 18.49
N PHE A 680 8.08 -4.17 18.13
CA PHE A 680 7.33 -3.30 19.04
C PHE A 680 5.99 -2.93 18.40
N ASP A 681 4.91 -3.02 19.18
CA ASP A 681 3.61 -2.48 18.78
C ASP A 681 2.91 -1.80 19.96
N THR A 682 1.97 -0.92 19.62
CA THR A 682 1.12 -0.21 20.57
C THR A 682 -0.32 -0.73 20.52
N HIS A 683 -1.08 -0.43 21.58
CA HIS A 683 -2.48 -0.79 21.64
C HIS A 683 -3.26 -0.10 20.51
N SER A 684 -4.09 -0.88 19.82
CA SER A 684 -5.04 -0.38 18.82
C SER A 684 -6.04 0.67 19.36
N ASN A 685 -6.23 0.76 20.68
CA ASN A 685 -6.93 1.85 21.35
C ASN A 685 -5.92 2.84 21.94
N GLN A 686 -5.79 3.99 21.29
CA GLN A 686 -4.82 5.04 21.66
C GLN A 686 -5.14 5.76 22.98
N LEU A 687 -6.29 5.45 23.62
CA LEU A 687 -6.62 5.95 24.94
C LEU A 687 -5.95 5.15 26.06
N VAL A 688 -5.53 3.92 25.80
CA VAL A 688 -4.91 3.07 26.82
C VAL A 688 -3.56 3.66 27.21
N GLY A 689 -3.33 3.79 28.52
CA GLY A 689 -2.11 4.41 29.07
C GLY A 689 -2.16 5.94 29.17
N GLN A 690 -3.23 6.62 28.74
CA GLN A 690 -3.38 8.07 28.96
C GLN A 690 -3.61 8.39 30.45
N GLY A 691 -2.74 9.23 31.02
CA GLY A 691 -2.72 9.54 32.45
C GLY A 691 -3.69 10.63 32.90
N ASP A 692 -4.12 11.50 31.99
CA ASP A 692 -4.93 12.71 32.21
C ASP A 692 -6.44 12.45 32.26
N LEU A 693 -6.89 11.23 31.96
CA LEU A 693 -8.29 10.83 32.05
C LEU A 693 -8.74 10.69 33.52
N PRO A 694 -10.01 10.98 33.86
CA PRO A 694 -10.54 10.79 35.23
C PRO A 694 -10.73 9.31 35.63
N TYR A 695 -10.40 8.39 34.72
CA TYR A 695 -10.48 6.95 34.88
C TYR A 695 -9.23 6.28 34.31
N THR A 696 -9.05 5.01 34.66
CA THR A 696 -8.03 4.12 34.10
C THR A 696 -8.71 3.11 33.19
N ILE A 697 -8.19 2.87 31.99
CA ILE A 697 -8.69 1.79 31.13
C ILE A 697 -7.95 0.50 31.52
N ILE A 698 -8.68 -0.44 32.10
CA ILE A 698 -8.15 -1.72 32.62
C ILE A 698 -8.03 -2.78 31.54
N ALA A 699 -8.97 -2.77 30.58
CA ALA A 699 -8.98 -3.68 29.44
C ALA A 699 -9.69 -3.02 28.27
N SER A 700 -9.23 -3.26 27.04
CA SER A 700 -9.86 -2.72 25.85
C SER A 700 -9.69 -3.62 24.62
N LYS A 701 -10.65 -3.56 23.71
CA LYS A 701 -10.53 -4.15 22.38
C LYS A 701 -11.25 -3.30 21.34
N THR A 702 -10.57 -3.03 20.22
CA THR A 702 -11.12 -2.36 19.04
C THR A 702 -11.57 -3.36 17.97
N GLY A 703 -12.39 -2.92 17.02
CA GLY A 703 -12.73 -3.65 15.81
C GLY A 703 -13.23 -2.72 14.72
N PHE A 704 -13.03 -3.12 13.48
CA PHE A 704 -13.53 -2.39 12.32
C PHE A 704 -13.76 -3.35 11.14
N LEU A 705 -14.93 -3.22 10.54
CA LEU A 705 -15.34 -3.69 9.20
C LEU A 705 -16.31 -2.63 8.66
N TYR A 706 -16.54 -2.52 7.35
CA TYR A 706 -17.55 -1.57 6.86
C TYR A 706 -18.95 -1.95 7.35
N GLU A 707 -19.25 -3.24 7.37
CA GLU A 707 -20.51 -3.81 7.86
C GLU A 707 -20.70 -3.63 9.36
N ALA A 708 -19.59 -3.64 10.11
CA ALA A 708 -19.58 -3.47 11.57
C ALA A 708 -19.52 -2.00 12.00
N GLY A 709 -19.10 -1.09 11.12
CA GLY A 709 -18.56 0.22 11.50
C GLY A 709 -17.36 0.10 12.45
N THR A 710 -17.03 1.18 13.15
CA THR A 710 -16.06 1.09 14.26
C THR A 710 -16.74 0.51 15.49
N CYS A 711 -16.12 -0.55 16.04
CA CYS A 711 -16.49 -1.18 17.30
C CYS A 711 -15.38 -0.97 18.32
N LEU A 712 -15.73 -0.74 19.59
CA LEU A 712 -14.74 -0.75 20.67
C LEU A 712 -15.42 -1.04 22.01
N THR A 713 -14.73 -1.81 22.83
CA THR A 713 -15.11 -2.14 24.21
C THR A 713 -14.02 -1.68 25.18
N MET A 714 -14.43 -1.17 26.34
CA MET A 714 -13.54 -0.77 27.43
C MET A 714 -14.09 -1.22 28.78
N LEU A 715 -13.21 -1.72 29.63
CA LEU A 715 -13.41 -1.79 31.07
C LEU A 715 -12.67 -0.59 31.67
N VAL A 716 -13.41 0.36 32.24
CA VAL A 716 -12.84 1.55 32.86
C VAL A 716 -13.03 1.49 34.37
N GLU A 717 -12.02 1.94 35.10
CA GLU A 717 -12.03 2.07 36.55
C GLU A 717 -11.95 3.55 36.93
N ARG A 718 -12.92 4.02 37.70
CA ARG A 718 -12.91 5.38 38.21
C ARG A 718 -11.82 5.56 39.25
N LYS A 719 -11.00 6.60 39.08
CA LYS A 719 -9.84 6.85 39.96
C LYS A 719 -10.22 7.27 41.39
N THR A 720 -11.41 7.82 41.61
CA THR A 720 -11.81 8.36 42.92
C THR A 720 -12.23 7.29 43.94
N ASP A 721 -12.83 6.18 43.49
CA ASP A 721 -13.39 5.15 44.38
C ASP A 721 -13.24 3.72 43.86
N GLY A 722 -12.58 3.52 42.71
CA GLY A 722 -12.34 2.21 42.13
C GLY A 722 -13.56 1.56 41.49
N LYS A 723 -14.71 2.24 41.35
CA LYS A 723 -15.87 1.65 40.66
C LYS A 723 -15.56 1.37 39.19
N GLN A 724 -15.99 0.21 38.71
CA GLN A 724 -15.69 -0.26 37.36
C GLN A 724 -16.92 -0.28 36.46
N PHE A 725 -16.73 0.10 35.20
CA PHE A 725 -17.79 0.19 34.20
C PHE A 725 -17.35 -0.45 32.88
N VAL A 726 -18.26 -1.16 32.23
CA VAL A 726 -18.08 -1.68 30.87
C VAL A 726 -18.78 -0.77 29.90
N ILE A 727 -18.08 -0.39 28.84
CA ILE A 727 -18.58 0.44 27.76
C ILE A 727 -18.38 -0.32 26.46
N ILE A 728 -19.46 -0.63 25.77
CA ILE A 728 -19.47 -1.34 24.49
C ILE A 728 -20.12 -0.47 23.45
N GLN A 729 -19.52 -0.43 22.27
CA GLN A 729 -19.94 0.37 21.15
C GLN A 729 -19.77 -0.44 19.88
N MET A 730 -20.81 -0.44 19.06
CA MET A 730 -20.85 -1.21 17.81
C MET A 730 -21.58 -0.40 16.74
N GLY A 731 -21.02 -0.32 15.53
CA GLY A 731 -21.63 0.41 14.43
C GLY A 731 -21.53 1.93 14.55
N SER A 732 -20.36 2.47 14.88
CA SER A 732 -20.11 3.90 14.67
C SER A 732 -19.71 4.16 13.20
N PRO A 733 -20.35 5.14 12.53
CA PRO A 733 -19.99 5.56 11.17
C PRO A 733 -18.76 6.49 11.15
N ASP A 734 -18.12 6.77 12.29
CA ASP A 734 -16.95 7.64 12.35
C ASP A 734 -15.66 6.86 12.05
N PHE A 735 -15.11 7.09 10.85
CA PHE A 735 -13.94 6.38 10.33
C PHE A 735 -12.61 7.13 10.60
N GLY A 736 -12.63 8.34 11.15
CA GLY A 736 -11.46 9.19 11.29
C GLY A 736 -10.48 8.70 12.38
N LYS A 737 -9.16 8.83 12.13
CA LYS A 737 -8.10 8.50 13.13
C LYS A 737 -8.19 9.37 14.39
N TYR A 738 -8.72 10.59 14.27
CA TYR A 738 -8.79 11.59 15.36
C TYR A 738 -10.15 11.67 16.06
N THR A 739 -11.22 11.19 15.43
CA THR A 739 -12.61 11.40 15.87
C THR A 739 -13.24 10.14 16.44
N ARG A 740 -12.80 8.95 15.99
CA ARG A 740 -13.31 7.63 16.41
C ARG A 740 -13.28 7.31 17.91
N TYR A 741 -12.65 8.13 18.75
CA TYR A 741 -12.58 7.92 20.21
C TYR A 741 -13.41 8.93 21.02
N ASN A 742 -14.04 9.92 20.36
CA ASN A 742 -14.70 11.02 21.05
C ASN A 742 -15.95 10.57 21.81
N GLU A 743 -16.84 9.81 21.15
CA GLU A 743 -18.03 9.25 21.78
C GLU A 743 -17.68 8.27 22.91
N PHE A 744 -16.56 7.55 22.76
CA PHE A 744 -16.00 6.70 23.81
C PHE A 744 -15.59 7.47 25.06
N LYS A 745 -14.83 8.56 24.90
CA LYS A 745 -14.51 9.46 26.01
C LYS A 745 -15.77 10.03 26.64
N ARG A 746 -16.78 10.37 25.84
CA ARG A 746 -18.05 10.92 26.32
C ARG A 746 -18.81 9.95 27.21
N PHE A 747 -18.99 8.70 26.78
CA PHE A 747 -19.67 7.68 27.60
C PHE A 747 -18.85 7.30 28.82
N ALA A 748 -17.52 7.21 28.71
CA ALA A 748 -16.65 6.92 29.84
C ALA A 748 -16.68 8.03 30.89
N ASN A 749 -16.55 9.28 30.47
CA ASN A 749 -16.66 10.45 31.35
C ASN A 749 -18.02 10.51 32.04
N TRP A 750 -19.11 10.20 31.33
CA TRP A 750 -20.43 10.14 31.95
C TRP A 750 -20.53 9.00 32.97
N ALA A 751 -20.12 7.77 32.61
CA ALA A 751 -20.23 6.61 33.48
C ALA A 751 -19.51 6.85 34.82
N VAL A 752 -18.35 7.50 34.79
CA VAL A 752 -17.56 7.79 35.99
C VAL A 752 -18.09 8.98 36.80
N THR A 753 -19.22 9.58 36.43
CA THR A 753 -19.94 10.55 37.29
C THR A 753 -21.03 9.91 38.16
N LEU A 754 -21.37 8.63 37.94
CA LEU A 754 -22.42 7.87 38.65
C LEU A 754 -21.94 7.24 39.97
#